data_AF-A0A162RCH3-F1
#
_entry.id   AF-A0A162RCH3-F1
#
_cell.length_a   1.000
_cell.length_b   1.000
_cell.length_c   1.000
_cell.angle_alpha   90.00
_cell.angle_beta   90.00
_cell.angle_gamma   90.00
#
_symmetry.space_group_name_H-M   'P 1'
#
loop_
_entity.id
_entity.type
_entity.pdbx_description
1 polymer ?
#
loop_
_entity_poly.entity_id
_entity_poly.type
_entity_poly.pdbx_seq_one_letter_code
_entity_poly.pdbx_strand_id
1 'polypeptide(L)'
;MQKKIKRALSASTIASLLVTSSVVSVNVKAATTTPSENPRLWGSDRYETATKVAQTGWTSTSDYAVIASGEGYADALCAAPLAKANNAPILLTQNGDLNANALSELKRLNVKHAFIVGGTGVVSQNVEDKIKAQVGDVQRLAGQNRYETSVKVAEKLGTNSKIVLASGEGYADALSAAPVAAIEGMPILLTQSNTLSTATAEYIKANTGITKTYVIGGYASVSDVAMNSTPGAERIYGSDRYATNAAVINKFASDFNFNKAYFALGNGPTGNEFADALTGSALAAKDKAPLIIVGKELSDSTKELIKTRLTKNTTITVLGGTANIADSMVSDVITLSATGTITPGGSSGGGSSSSNSATYLNTTNTSLGTISGPAYITIAGVALSNGTINGDLYVKADSTTLSAITVTGTLYLDPGDGKSVTLDSVTAANVVVQSGGSNSIHFKGNTKVDKLVIAAVNNNGNKVRIVIEGNIDIKVTEVNSQAKLEAIEGSFGDVELQPSTANKAVELIGAFDKPVIIKGNVDVQTSSDTNIAALVVAADANADEIKVEGSGNVTNIQIRNAKVTVTITNDIIVVTVVSVPDARVTAPVPVVIKPIDQMTDLDSLSYNDITTFVSGIYTNNIATYIAKHPSLNNYFTVNTESGINVQLNKDSLNSLSTAFDTAQSKDYATIKAKLTKVQEQIDLHSSYIKVDGVPVKEFLGRLNYSPYITTNGDINVYEVATRILDKTLTYEIFKNNLKTRIEAMYNTSSAAPKLSISYAGFSKEITKISKDGKVIYNTSLSREANITNLLNLGDSTPGTYTVYCGMDFFTVKVLAK
;
A
#
# COMPACT_ATOMS: atom_id res chain seq x y z
N MET A 1 -84.95 -9.20 -56.95
CA MET A 1 -85.46 -10.09 -55.87
C MET A 1 -84.54 -9.99 -54.66
N GLN A 2 -85.07 -10.03 -53.44
CA GLN A 2 -84.35 -9.64 -52.22
C GLN A 2 -83.49 -10.78 -51.63
N LYS A 3 -82.29 -10.43 -51.13
CA LYS A 3 -81.54 -11.20 -50.14
C LYS A 3 -81.67 -10.51 -48.77
N LYS A 4 -82.03 -11.24 -47.71
CA LYS A 4 -81.83 -10.82 -46.31
C LYS A 4 -81.53 -12.05 -45.45
N ILE A 5 -80.42 -12.02 -44.70
CA ILE A 5 -80.15 -12.91 -43.55
C ILE A 5 -79.74 -12.02 -42.36
N LYS A 6 -80.07 -12.49 -41.16
CA LYS A 6 -80.15 -11.74 -39.91
C LYS A 6 -78.79 -11.27 -39.36
N ARG A 7 -78.77 -10.08 -38.78
CA ARG A 7 -77.93 -9.71 -37.61
C ARG A 7 -78.81 -8.93 -36.63
N ALA A 8 -78.67 -9.20 -35.33
CA ALA A 8 -79.41 -8.51 -34.27
C ALA A 8 -78.56 -7.36 -33.68
N LEU A 9 -79.19 -6.25 -33.35
CA LEU A 9 -78.55 -5.09 -32.72
C LEU A 9 -79.62 -4.17 -32.08
N SER A 10 -79.35 -3.66 -30.87
CA SER A 10 -80.10 -2.61 -30.13
C SER A 10 -81.58 -2.94 -29.77
N ALA A 11 -82.18 -2.49 -28.67
CA ALA A 11 -81.99 -1.27 -27.89
C ALA A 11 -82.57 -1.41 -26.46
N SER A 12 -82.03 -0.66 -25.50
CA SER A 12 -82.57 -0.33 -24.15
C SER A 12 -81.51 0.52 -23.43
N THR A 13 -81.73 1.67 -22.79
CA THR A 13 -82.83 2.65 -22.73
C THR A 13 -82.25 3.84 -21.96
N ILE A 14 -82.67 5.06 -22.28
CA ILE A 14 -82.15 6.31 -21.70
C ILE A 14 -82.67 6.51 -20.27
N ALA A 15 -81.80 6.94 -19.35
CA ALA A 15 -82.18 7.64 -18.12
C ALA A 15 -81.35 8.92 -18.01
N SER A 16 -82.01 10.08 -18.12
CA SER A 16 -81.40 11.39 -18.17
C SER A 16 -81.56 12.14 -16.86
N LEU A 17 -80.49 12.73 -16.31
CA LEU A 17 -80.63 13.77 -15.29
C LEU A 17 -79.52 14.83 -15.35
N LEU A 18 -79.97 16.07 -15.59
CA LEU A 18 -79.37 17.41 -15.49
C LEU A 18 -77.84 17.58 -15.45
N VAL A 19 -77.35 18.32 -16.44
CA VAL A 19 -76.03 18.95 -16.46
C VAL A 19 -76.02 20.19 -15.56
N THR A 20 -75.16 20.20 -14.54
CA THR A 20 -74.68 21.44 -13.90
C THR A 20 -73.29 21.77 -14.42
N SER A 21 -73.10 23.02 -14.86
CA SER A 21 -71.87 23.47 -15.49
C SER A 21 -70.78 23.77 -14.46
N SER A 22 -69.85 22.83 -14.27
CA SER A 22 -68.55 23.10 -13.65
C SER A 22 -67.46 23.11 -14.72
N VAL A 23 -66.82 24.27 -14.89
CA VAL A 23 -65.62 24.42 -15.72
C VAL A 23 -64.45 23.73 -15.04
N VAL A 24 -64.30 22.43 -15.25
CA VAL A 24 -63.06 21.73 -14.94
C VAL A 24 -62.06 22.08 -16.04
N SER A 25 -61.07 22.91 -15.70
CA SER A 25 -59.91 23.15 -16.53
C SER A 25 -59.22 21.81 -16.82
N VAL A 26 -59.42 21.28 -18.03
CA VAL A 26 -58.70 20.09 -18.48
C VAL A 26 -57.25 20.51 -18.66
N ASN A 27 -56.44 20.28 -17.63
CA ASN A 27 -55.00 20.26 -17.77
C ASN A 27 -54.68 19.16 -18.79
N VAL A 28 -54.50 19.56 -20.05
CA VAL A 28 -53.80 18.75 -21.04
C VAL A 28 -52.40 18.60 -20.49
N LYS A 29 -52.20 17.55 -19.71
CA LYS A 29 -50.89 17.14 -19.22
C LYS A 29 -50.13 16.71 -20.45
N ALA A 30 -49.41 17.66 -21.05
CA ALA A 30 -48.42 17.39 -22.07
C ALA A 30 -47.60 16.20 -21.57
N ALA A 31 -47.46 15.17 -22.41
CA ALA A 31 -46.78 13.95 -22.02
C ALA A 31 -45.37 14.34 -21.58
N THR A 32 -45.15 14.35 -20.27
CA THR A 32 -43.84 14.58 -19.68
C THR A 32 -42.98 13.43 -20.16
N THR A 33 -42.08 13.72 -21.10
CA THR A 33 -41.06 12.77 -21.55
C THR A 33 -40.15 12.50 -20.37
N THR A 34 -40.51 11.49 -19.57
CA THR A 34 -39.66 10.92 -18.55
C THR A 34 -38.33 10.57 -19.22
N PRO A 35 -37.16 11.00 -18.70
CA PRO A 35 -35.88 10.55 -19.20
C PRO A 35 -35.86 9.01 -19.23
N SER A 36 -35.38 8.44 -20.33
CA SER A 36 -35.48 7.01 -20.64
C SER A 36 -35.07 6.11 -19.48
N GLU A 37 -35.80 5.01 -19.30
CA GLU A 37 -35.42 3.91 -18.41
C GLU A 37 -33.98 3.48 -18.68
N ASN A 38 -33.26 3.19 -17.59
CA ASN A 38 -31.83 2.92 -17.53
C ASN A 38 -31.44 1.71 -18.40
N PRO A 39 -30.87 1.90 -19.61
CA PRO A 39 -30.67 0.80 -20.55
C PRO A 39 -29.38 0.05 -20.19
N ARG A 40 -29.50 -0.91 -19.27
CA ARG A 40 -28.44 -1.86 -18.94
C ARG A 40 -28.42 -2.99 -19.97
N LEU A 41 -27.28 -3.19 -20.63
CA LEU A 41 -27.03 -4.34 -21.51
C LEU A 41 -26.34 -5.42 -20.68
N TRP A 42 -27.09 -6.45 -20.30
CA TRP A 42 -26.61 -7.52 -19.45
C TRP A 42 -27.33 -8.84 -19.71
N GLY A 43 -26.67 -9.92 -19.32
CA GLY A 43 -27.29 -11.24 -19.17
C GLY A 43 -26.78 -11.95 -17.92
N SER A 44 -27.20 -13.20 -17.78
CA SER A 44 -26.80 -14.10 -16.69
C SER A 44 -25.28 -14.31 -16.59
N ASP A 45 -24.57 -14.18 -17.72
CA ASP A 45 -23.11 -14.25 -17.79
C ASP A 45 -22.51 -13.26 -18.83
N ARG A 46 -21.19 -13.35 -19.01
CA ARG A 46 -20.42 -12.55 -19.99
C ARG A 46 -20.78 -12.85 -21.45
N TYR A 47 -21.23 -14.06 -21.75
CA TYR A 47 -21.57 -14.49 -23.11
C TYR A 47 -22.95 -13.94 -23.52
N GLU A 48 -23.93 -14.02 -22.63
CA GLU A 48 -25.24 -13.40 -22.83
C GLU A 48 -25.13 -11.86 -22.85
N THR A 49 -24.27 -11.27 -22.00
CA THR A 49 -23.97 -9.83 -22.04
C THR A 49 -23.37 -9.41 -23.38
N ALA A 50 -22.39 -10.15 -23.90
CA ALA A 50 -21.84 -9.94 -25.25
C ALA A 50 -22.93 -10.00 -26.34
N THR A 51 -23.87 -10.94 -26.22
CA THR A 51 -25.03 -11.04 -27.12
C THR A 51 -25.98 -9.84 -27.01
N LYS A 52 -26.24 -9.27 -25.82
CA LYS A 52 -27.03 -8.02 -25.71
C LYS A 52 -26.32 -6.83 -26.36
N VAL A 53 -24.99 -6.75 -26.23
CA VAL A 53 -24.16 -5.74 -26.92
C VAL A 53 -24.26 -5.91 -28.43
N ALA A 54 -24.15 -7.14 -28.94
CA ALA A 54 -24.30 -7.47 -30.36
C ALA A 54 -25.72 -7.13 -30.90
N GLN A 55 -26.77 -7.49 -30.17
CA GLN A 55 -28.16 -7.19 -30.52
C GLN A 55 -28.44 -5.67 -30.57
N THR A 56 -27.79 -4.90 -29.69
CA THR A 56 -27.93 -3.44 -29.66
C THR A 56 -27.19 -2.75 -30.83
N GLY A 57 -25.96 -3.17 -31.12
CA GLY A 57 -25.15 -2.55 -32.19
C GLY A 57 -25.47 -3.06 -33.60
N TRP A 58 -26.07 -4.24 -33.73
CA TRP A 58 -26.30 -4.93 -35.01
C TRP A 58 -27.70 -5.53 -35.04
N THR A 59 -28.68 -4.66 -35.26
CA THR A 59 -30.12 -4.99 -35.18
C THR A 59 -30.63 -5.86 -36.33
N SER A 60 -29.97 -5.85 -37.48
CA SER A 60 -30.31 -6.66 -38.66
C SER A 60 -29.25 -7.73 -38.94
N THR A 61 -28.26 -7.44 -39.78
CA THR A 61 -27.19 -8.36 -40.20
C THR A 61 -25.80 -7.78 -39.94
N SER A 62 -24.80 -8.65 -39.95
CA SER A 62 -23.38 -8.28 -39.93
C SER A 62 -22.63 -9.28 -40.79
N ASP A 63 -22.00 -8.83 -41.89
CA ASP A 63 -21.23 -9.73 -42.76
C ASP A 63 -20.01 -10.33 -42.05
N TYR A 64 -19.51 -9.64 -41.02
CA TYR A 64 -18.37 -10.04 -40.21
C TYR A 64 -18.75 -10.25 -38.73
N ALA A 65 -18.03 -11.14 -38.05
CA ALA A 65 -17.97 -11.22 -36.59
C ALA A 65 -16.53 -11.47 -36.12
N VAL A 66 -16.17 -10.94 -34.95
CA VAL A 66 -14.92 -11.28 -34.26
C VAL A 66 -15.25 -12.21 -33.10
N ILE A 67 -14.59 -13.36 -33.03
CA ILE A 67 -14.77 -14.37 -31.98
C ILE A 67 -13.53 -14.36 -31.09
N ALA A 68 -13.73 -14.24 -29.78
CA ALA A 68 -12.66 -14.24 -28.79
C ALA A 68 -13.00 -15.16 -27.60
N SER A 69 -11.98 -15.54 -26.83
CA SER A 69 -12.18 -16.28 -25.58
C SER A 69 -12.93 -15.40 -24.57
N GLY A 70 -13.98 -15.94 -23.96
CA GLY A 70 -14.60 -15.34 -22.79
C GLY A 70 -13.83 -15.62 -21.49
N GLU A 71 -12.88 -16.54 -21.51
CA GLU A 71 -12.24 -17.09 -20.30
C GLU A 71 -10.92 -16.37 -19.96
N GLY A 72 -10.19 -15.88 -20.97
CA GLY A 72 -8.96 -15.09 -20.79
C GLY A 72 -8.86 -13.91 -21.75
N TYR A 73 -8.36 -12.77 -21.24
CA TYR A 73 -8.33 -11.50 -21.97
C TYR A 73 -7.18 -11.37 -22.99
N ALA A 74 -6.08 -12.09 -22.78
CA ALA A 74 -4.75 -11.73 -23.29
C ALA A 74 -4.69 -11.50 -24.81
N ASP A 75 -5.20 -12.44 -25.58
CA ASP A 75 -5.24 -12.36 -27.05
C ASP A 75 -6.28 -11.33 -27.53
N ALA A 76 -7.37 -11.15 -26.77
CA ALA A 76 -8.55 -10.41 -27.21
C ALA A 76 -8.44 -8.89 -27.07
N LEU A 77 -7.50 -8.36 -26.27
CA LEU A 77 -7.33 -6.92 -26.03
C LEU A 77 -7.17 -6.09 -27.31
N CYS A 78 -6.64 -6.69 -28.37
CA CYS A 78 -6.40 -6.06 -29.66
C CYS A 78 -7.59 -6.12 -30.64
N ALA A 79 -8.71 -6.77 -30.27
CA ALA A 79 -9.79 -7.09 -31.20
C ALA A 79 -10.66 -5.89 -31.64
N ALA A 80 -10.76 -4.84 -30.83
CA ALA A 80 -11.73 -3.75 -31.05
C ALA A 80 -11.52 -2.97 -32.36
N PRO A 81 -10.28 -2.60 -32.77
CA PRO A 81 -10.05 -1.96 -34.06
C PRO A 81 -10.43 -2.84 -35.24
N LEU A 82 -10.12 -4.14 -35.20
CA LEU A 82 -10.52 -5.10 -36.24
C LEU A 82 -12.05 -5.22 -36.32
N ALA A 83 -12.72 -5.31 -35.17
CA ALA A 83 -14.18 -5.36 -35.09
C ALA A 83 -14.82 -4.10 -35.71
N LYS A 84 -14.33 -2.90 -35.35
CA LYS A 84 -14.84 -1.63 -35.89
C LYS A 84 -14.55 -1.46 -37.39
N ALA A 85 -13.36 -1.81 -37.85
CA ALA A 85 -12.98 -1.72 -39.27
C ALA A 85 -13.88 -2.56 -40.18
N ASN A 86 -14.36 -3.71 -39.67
CA ASN A 86 -15.27 -4.60 -40.39
C ASN A 86 -16.76 -4.40 -40.03
N ASN A 87 -17.08 -3.35 -39.24
CA ASN A 87 -18.42 -3.10 -38.66
C ASN A 87 -19.03 -4.40 -38.07
N ALA A 88 -18.29 -5.06 -37.19
CA ALA A 88 -18.58 -6.38 -36.64
C ALA A 88 -18.73 -6.36 -35.10
N PRO A 89 -19.60 -7.18 -34.50
CA PRO A 89 -19.59 -7.42 -33.07
C PRO A 89 -18.37 -8.26 -32.65
N ILE A 90 -17.98 -8.12 -31.38
CA ILE A 90 -17.14 -9.11 -30.69
C ILE A 90 -18.07 -10.06 -29.95
N LEU A 91 -18.02 -11.35 -30.28
CA LEU A 91 -18.73 -12.43 -29.61
C LEU A 91 -17.73 -13.26 -28.80
N LEU A 92 -18.18 -13.80 -27.66
CA LEU A 92 -17.34 -14.55 -26.73
C LEU A 92 -17.70 -16.04 -26.74
N THR A 93 -16.70 -16.88 -26.50
CA THR A 93 -16.89 -18.34 -26.38
C THR A 93 -15.98 -18.95 -25.32
N GLN A 94 -16.40 -20.07 -24.73
CA GLN A 94 -15.52 -20.95 -23.98
C GLN A 94 -14.46 -21.54 -24.92
N ASN A 95 -13.31 -21.95 -24.39
CA ASN A 95 -12.26 -22.61 -25.14
C ASN A 95 -12.71 -23.96 -25.72
N GLY A 96 -13.37 -24.78 -24.90
CA GLY A 96 -13.73 -26.16 -25.25
C GLY A 96 -14.93 -26.29 -26.20
N ASP A 97 -15.88 -25.35 -26.18
CA ASP A 97 -17.08 -25.42 -27.01
C ASP A 97 -17.60 -24.05 -27.44
N LEU A 98 -18.25 -23.99 -28.61
CA LEU A 98 -18.86 -22.79 -29.17
C LEU A 98 -20.08 -22.41 -28.34
N ASN A 99 -20.01 -21.27 -27.66
CA ASN A 99 -21.09 -20.80 -26.80
C ASN A 99 -22.41 -20.66 -27.57
N ALA A 100 -23.51 -21.14 -26.97
CA ALA A 100 -24.84 -21.11 -27.60
C ALA A 100 -25.33 -19.69 -27.93
N ASN A 101 -24.95 -18.68 -27.13
CA ASN A 101 -25.28 -17.27 -27.39
C ASN A 101 -24.51 -16.75 -28.61
N ALA A 102 -23.22 -17.06 -28.73
CA ALA A 102 -22.41 -16.72 -29.90
C ALA A 102 -22.91 -17.43 -31.18
N LEU A 103 -23.21 -18.73 -31.10
CA LEU A 103 -23.81 -19.50 -32.20
C LEU A 103 -25.15 -18.90 -32.66
N SER A 104 -25.98 -18.45 -31.71
CA SER A 104 -27.27 -17.82 -32.02
C SER A 104 -27.09 -16.47 -32.71
N GLU A 105 -26.12 -15.66 -32.27
CA GLU A 105 -25.83 -14.37 -32.90
C GLU A 105 -25.18 -14.52 -34.28
N LEU A 106 -24.28 -15.49 -34.49
CA LEU A 106 -23.71 -15.81 -35.82
C LEU A 106 -24.83 -16.10 -36.85
N LYS A 107 -25.84 -16.87 -36.44
CA LYS A 107 -27.03 -17.17 -37.25
C LYS A 107 -27.93 -15.96 -37.44
N ARG A 108 -28.29 -15.25 -36.35
CA ARG A 108 -29.19 -14.09 -36.38
C ARG A 108 -28.65 -12.99 -37.29
N LEU A 109 -27.35 -12.74 -37.23
CA LEU A 109 -26.66 -11.72 -38.02
C LEU A 109 -26.34 -12.17 -39.45
N ASN A 110 -26.54 -13.45 -39.79
CA ASN A 110 -26.19 -14.05 -41.08
C ASN A 110 -24.71 -13.79 -41.46
N VAL A 111 -23.81 -14.10 -40.54
CA VAL A 111 -22.36 -13.82 -40.66
C VAL A 111 -21.74 -14.64 -41.80
N LYS A 112 -20.97 -13.98 -42.66
CA LYS A 112 -20.29 -14.59 -43.82
C LYS A 112 -18.81 -14.85 -43.53
N HIS A 113 -18.18 -13.99 -42.73
CA HIS A 113 -16.76 -14.01 -42.40
C HIS A 113 -16.56 -13.94 -40.87
N ALA A 114 -15.78 -14.85 -40.29
CA ALA A 114 -15.44 -14.82 -38.86
C ALA A 114 -13.93 -14.71 -38.64
N PHE A 115 -13.52 -13.75 -37.79
CA PHE A 115 -12.15 -13.66 -37.30
C PHE A 115 -12.05 -14.26 -35.91
N ILE A 116 -11.33 -15.37 -35.76
CA ILE A 116 -11.04 -15.94 -34.44
C ILE A 116 -9.75 -15.29 -33.92
N VAL A 117 -9.84 -14.47 -32.88
CA VAL A 117 -8.69 -13.83 -32.24
C VAL A 117 -8.23 -14.72 -31.08
N GLY A 118 -7.05 -15.31 -31.24
CA GLY A 118 -6.39 -16.13 -30.24
C GLY A 118 -6.11 -17.58 -30.65
N GLY A 119 -5.16 -18.19 -29.97
CA GLY A 119 -4.65 -19.54 -30.26
C GLY A 119 -5.64 -20.67 -29.97
N THR A 120 -5.33 -21.88 -30.43
CA THR A 120 -6.12 -23.10 -30.14
C THR A 120 -6.14 -23.48 -28.66
N GLY A 121 -5.25 -22.89 -27.84
CA GLY A 121 -5.27 -23.03 -26.38
C GLY A 121 -6.32 -22.19 -25.67
N VAL A 122 -6.93 -21.18 -26.33
CA VAL A 122 -7.97 -20.29 -25.74
C VAL A 122 -9.28 -20.28 -26.52
N VAL A 123 -9.26 -20.67 -27.79
CA VAL A 123 -10.43 -20.98 -28.64
C VAL A 123 -10.09 -22.22 -29.46
N SER A 124 -10.48 -23.41 -29.00
CA SER A 124 -10.02 -24.69 -29.57
C SER A 124 -10.39 -24.91 -31.05
N GLN A 125 -9.77 -25.92 -31.67
CA GLN A 125 -10.09 -26.33 -33.04
C GLN A 125 -11.56 -26.77 -33.16
N ASN A 126 -12.10 -27.45 -32.15
CA ASN A 126 -13.52 -27.83 -32.11
C ASN A 126 -14.46 -26.61 -32.21
N VAL A 127 -14.10 -25.49 -31.58
CA VAL A 127 -14.87 -24.24 -31.69
C VAL A 127 -14.79 -23.66 -33.11
N GLU A 128 -13.59 -23.63 -33.69
CA GLU A 128 -13.39 -23.18 -35.08
C GLU A 128 -14.18 -24.03 -36.09
N ASP A 129 -14.16 -25.34 -35.95
CA ASP A 129 -14.86 -26.26 -36.85
C ASP A 129 -16.39 -26.09 -36.71
N LYS A 130 -16.90 -25.85 -35.49
CA LYS A 130 -18.30 -25.48 -35.24
C LYS A 130 -18.67 -24.13 -35.85
N ILE A 131 -17.75 -23.15 -35.90
CA ILE A 131 -17.98 -21.86 -36.59
C ILE A 131 -17.99 -22.06 -38.11
N LYS A 132 -17.06 -22.83 -38.68
CA LYS A 132 -17.01 -23.17 -40.12
C LYS A 132 -18.26 -23.90 -40.61
N ALA A 133 -18.93 -24.66 -39.74
CA ALA A 133 -20.22 -25.27 -40.06
C ALA A 133 -21.38 -24.27 -40.22
N GLN A 134 -21.19 -22.99 -39.86
CA GLN A 134 -22.21 -21.93 -39.91
C GLN A 134 -21.79 -20.72 -40.76
N VAL A 135 -20.49 -20.47 -40.89
CA VAL A 135 -19.90 -19.27 -41.52
C VAL A 135 -18.98 -19.71 -42.66
N GLY A 136 -19.16 -19.12 -43.84
CA GLY A 136 -18.50 -19.57 -45.08
C GLY A 136 -17.00 -19.32 -45.16
N ASP A 137 -16.50 -18.30 -44.44
CA ASP A 137 -15.09 -17.95 -44.35
C ASP A 137 -14.69 -17.73 -42.88
N VAL A 138 -13.64 -18.42 -42.42
CA VAL A 138 -13.19 -18.36 -41.03
C VAL A 138 -11.67 -18.27 -41.01
N GLN A 139 -11.17 -17.13 -40.53
CA GLN A 139 -9.73 -16.87 -40.41
C GLN A 139 -9.34 -16.74 -38.94
N ARG A 140 -8.40 -17.58 -38.48
CA ARG A 140 -7.76 -17.42 -37.18
C ARG A 140 -6.60 -16.41 -37.25
N LEU A 141 -6.56 -15.51 -36.29
CA LEU A 141 -5.52 -14.51 -36.07
C LEU A 141 -4.89 -14.81 -34.70
N ALA A 142 -3.74 -15.47 -34.72
CA ALA A 142 -3.06 -15.95 -33.52
C ALA A 142 -1.56 -16.11 -33.76
N GLY A 143 -0.76 -15.91 -32.71
CA GLY A 143 0.62 -16.38 -32.63
C GLY A 143 0.82 -17.35 -31.46
N GLN A 144 2.08 -17.57 -31.07
CA GLN A 144 2.41 -18.42 -29.91
C GLN A 144 2.05 -17.76 -28.57
N ASN A 145 1.85 -16.44 -28.56
CA ASN A 145 1.53 -15.65 -27.36
C ASN A 145 0.73 -14.38 -27.73
N ARG A 146 0.25 -13.69 -26.70
CA ARG A 146 -0.56 -12.46 -26.80
C ARG A 146 0.09 -11.34 -27.64
N TYR A 147 1.41 -11.25 -27.64
CA TYR A 147 2.14 -10.22 -28.37
C TYR A 147 2.11 -10.50 -29.87
N GLU A 148 2.46 -11.73 -30.27
CA GLU A 148 2.32 -12.18 -31.66
C GLU A 148 0.87 -12.17 -32.15
N THR A 149 -0.10 -12.54 -31.30
CA THR A 149 -1.54 -12.42 -31.65
C THR A 149 -1.93 -10.97 -31.94
N SER A 150 -1.44 -10.00 -31.13
CA SER A 150 -1.69 -8.57 -31.39
C SER A 150 -1.09 -8.10 -32.72
N VAL A 151 0.08 -8.64 -33.10
CA VAL A 151 0.70 -8.42 -34.41
C VAL A 151 -0.14 -9.04 -35.54
N LYS A 152 -0.69 -10.24 -35.38
CA LYS A 152 -1.57 -10.86 -36.40
C LYS A 152 -2.89 -10.12 -36.58
N VAL A 153 -3.42 -9.50 -35.54
CA VAL A 153 -4.58 -8.60 -35.67
C VAL A 153 -4.18 -7.28 -36.34
N ALA A 154 -3.01 -6.73 -36.04
CA ALA A 154 -2.49 -5.52 -36.69
C ALA A 154 -2.16 -5.72 -38.19
N GLU A 155 -1.57 -6.86 -38.56
CA GLU A 155 -1.37 -7.29 -39.96
C GLU A 155 -2.71 -7.36 -40.72
N LYS A 156 -3.76 -7.90 -40.09
CA LYS A 156 -5.08 -8.01 -40.71
C LYS A 156 -5.82 -6.66 -40.80
N LEU A 157 -5.60 -5.76 -39.85
CA LEU A 157 -6.19 -4.42 -39.83
C LEU A 157 -5.63 -3.52 -40.95
N GLY A 158 -4.35 -3.68 -41.28
CA GLY A 158 -3.64 -2.88 -42.29
C GLY A 158 -2.80 -1.75 -41.68
N THR A 159 -2.34 -0.84 -42.53
CA THR A 159 -1.38 0.22 -42.14
C THR A 159 -2.06 1.45 -41.53
N ASN A 160 -1.53 1.93 -40.41
CA ASN A 160 -1.85 3.23 -39.82
C ASN A 160 -0.55 3.93 -39.40
N SER A 161 -0.51 5.26 -39.48
CA SER A 161 0.64 6.05 -39.01
C SER A 161 0.70 6.19 -37.48
N LYS A 162 -0.41 5.85 -36.81
CA LYS A 162 -0.56 5.84 -35.36
C LYS A 162 -0.82 4.40 -34.87
N ILE A 163 -0.15 4.01 -33.80
CA ILE A 163 -0.44 2.77 -33.06
C ILE A 163 -0.73 3.06 -31.59
N VAL A 164 -1.43 2.13 -30.93
CA VAL A 164 -1.51 2.04 -29.47
C VAL A 164 -0.55 0.95 -29.01
N LEU A 165 0.24 1.24 -27.98
CA LEU A 165 1.07 0.26 -27.26
C LEU A 165 0.56 0.15 -25.82
N ALA A 166 0.22 -1.05 -25.38
CA ALA A 166 -0.23 -1.30 -24.02
C ALA A 166 0.39 -2.58 -23.44
N SER A 167 0.42 -2.70 -22.12
CA SER A 167 0.86 -3.93 -21.48
C SER A 167 -0.02 -5.11 -21.89
N GLY A 168 0.59 -6.25 -22.22
CA GLY A 168 -0.14 -7.51 -22.32
C GLY A 168 -0.39 -8.17 -20.96
N GLU A 169 0.26 -7.70 -19.89
CA GLU A 169 0.24 -8.32 -18.56
C GLU A 169 -0.98 -7.89 -17.71
N GLY A 170 -1.73 -6.87 -18.16
CA GLY A 170 -3.01 -6.46 -17.60
C GLY A 170 -3.94 -5.92 -18.69
N TYR A 171 -5.26 -5.99 -18.47
CA TYR A 171 -6.26 -5.64 -19.49
C TYR A 171 -6.67 -4.15 -19.50
N ALA A 172 -6.64 -3.48 -18.35
CA ALA A 172 -7.37 -2.23 -18.17
C ALA A 172 -6.81 -1.06 -18.98
N ASP A 173 -5.49 -0.99 -19.17
CA ASP A 173 -4.85 0.04 -20.00
C ASP A 173 -5.21 -0.13 -21.48
N ALA A 174 -5.13 -1.36 -22.01
CA ALA A 174 -5.54 -1.66 -23.39
C ALA A 174 -7.03 -1.39 -23.64
N LEU A 175 -7.91 -1.83 -22.72
CA LEU A 175 -9.35 -1.58 -22.81
C LEU A 175 -9.72 -0.09 -22.69
N SER A 176 -8.92 0.70 -21.97
CA SER A 176 -9.10 2.15 -21.88
C SER A 176 -8.91 2.85 -23.23
N ALA A 177 -8.01 2.35 -24.07
CA ALA A 177 -7.79 2.87 -25.41
C ALA A 177 -8.57 2.13 -26.52
N ALA A 178 -9.16 0.96 -26.24
CA ALA A 178 -9.85 0.15 -27.24
C ALA A 178 -10.91 0.91 -28.07
N PRO A 179 -11.80 1.76 -27.49
CA PRO A 179 -12.76 2.53 -28.27
C PRO A 179 -12.10 3.56 -29.21
N VAL A 180 -11.12 4.33 -28.74
CA VAL A 180 -10.47 5.36 -29.59
C VAL A 180 -9.55 4.73 -30.62
N ALA A 181 -8.80 3.68 -30.27
CA ALA A 181 -8.01 2.91 -31.21
C ALA A 181 -8.89 2.39 -32.35
N ALA A 182 -10.10 1.93 -32.03
CA ALA A 182 -11.06 1.49 -33.02
C ALA A 182 -11.67 2.64 -33.85
N ILE A 183 -11.95 3.80 -33.27
CA ILE A 183 -12.46 4.99 -33.99
C ILE A 183 -11.43 5.53 -34.98
N GLU A 184 -10.16 5.62 -34.57
CA GLU A 184 -9.02 6.14 -35.35
C GLU A 184 -8.35 5.06 -36.24
N GLY A 185 -8.82 3.81 -36.18
CA GLY A 185 -8.25 2.67 -36.91
C GLY A 185 -6.82 2.30 -36.49
N MET A 186 -6.39 2.66 -35.27
CA MET A 186 -5.06 2.38 -34.75
C MET A 186 -4.94 0.91 -34.32
N PRO A 187 -3.94 0.14 -34.79
CA PRO A 187 -3.62 -1.15 -34.20
C PRO A 187 -3.29 -1.01 -32.71
N ILE A 188 -3.79 -1.94 -31.89
CA ILE A 188 -3.37 -2.12 -30.50
C ILE A 188 -2.33 -3.23 -30.49
N LEU A 189 -1.07 -2.85 -30.27
CA LEU A 189 0.03 -3.78 -30.08
C LEU A 189 0.28 -3.98 -28.59
N LEU A 190 0.55 -5.22 -28.20
CA LEU A 190 0.87 -5.56 -26.82
C LEU A 190 2.38 -5.65 -26.58
N THR A 191 2.80 -5.36 -25.36
CA THR A 191 4.19 -5.45 -24.91
C THR A 191 4.31 -6.08 -23.53
N GLN A 192 5.47 -6.64 -23.20
CA GLN A 192 5.82 -6.94 -21.81
C GLN A 192 6.04 -5.63 -21.05
N SER A 193 5.93 -5.66 -19.72
CA SER A 193 6.12 -4.47 -18.89
C SER A 193 7.53 -3.90 -19.02
N ASN A 194 8.58 -4.73 -18.95
CA ASN A 194 9.97 -4.29 -18.96
C ASN A 194 10.65 -4.21 -20.35
N THR A 195 10.04 -4.75 -21.41
CA THR A 195 10.66 -4.80 -22.74
C THR A 195 9.64 -4.87 -23.88
N LEU A 196 10.00 -4.34 -25.04
CA LEU A 196 9.22 -4.50 -26.27
C LEU A 196 9.37 -5.95 -26.78
N SER A 197 8.25 -6.65 -27.00
CA SER A 197 8.32 -8.03 -27.53
C SER A 197 8.97 -8.05 -28.92
N THR A 198 9.73 -9.10 -29.23
CA THR A 198 10.39 -9.25 -30.53
C THR A 198 9.41 -9.10 -31.70
N ALA A 199 8.25 -9.77 -31.62
CA ALA A 199 7.21 -9.67 -32.65
C ALA A 199 6.68 -8.23 -32.82
N THR A 200 6.46 -7.52 -31.71
CA THR A 200 6.00 -6.13 -31.72
C THR A 200 7.06 -5.20 -32.33
N ALA A 201 8.32 -5.38 -31.96
CA ALA A 201 9.44 -4.62 -32.50
C ALA A 201 9.65 -4.87 -34.00
N GLU A 202 9.57 -6.13 -34.44
CA GLU A 202 9.67 -6.51 -35.86
C GLU A 202 8.52 -5.94 -36.69
N TYR A 203 7.28 -5.99 -36.19
CA TYR A 203 6.13 -5.38 -36.86
C TYR A 203 6.31 -3.86 -37.02
N ILE A 204 6.73 -3.16 -35.97
CA ILE A 204 6.97 -1.71 -36.03
C ILE A 204 8.09 -1.38 -37.01
N LYS A 205 9.19 -2.15 -37.00
CA LYS A 205 10.33 -1.99 -37.90
C LYS A 205 9.97 -2.25 -39.37
N ALA A 206 9.10 -3.22 -39.63
CA ALA A 206 8.61 -3.51 -40.98
C ALA A 206 7.65 -2.43 -41.51
N ASN A 207 6.91 -1.75 -40.62
CA ASN A 207 5.92 -0.74 -40.96
C ASN A 207 6.46 0.68 -40.71
N THR A 208 7.45 1.10 -41.51
CA THR A 208 8.12 2.41 -41.42
C THR A 208 7.21 3.64 -41.56
N GLY A 209 5.95 3.46 -42.00
CA GLY A 209 4.92 4.50 -41.99
C GLY A 209 4.34 4.82 -40.60
N ILE A 210 4.64 4.02 -39.56
CA ILE A 210 4.25 4.32 -38.18
C ILE A 210 5.14 5.46 -37.67
N THR A 211 4.55 6.63 -37.44
CA THR A 211 5.24 7.84 -36.97
C THR A 211 4.85 8.24 -35.54
N LYS A 212 3.82 7.61 -34.97
CA LYS A 212 3.26 7.96 -33.66
C LYS A 212 2.86 6.71 -32.88
N THR A 213 3.25 6.65 -31.61
CA THR A 213 2.87 5.56 -30.69
C THR A 213 2.22 6.16 -29.45
N TYR A 214 0.99 5.78 -29.15
CA TYR A 214 0.35 6.11 -27.87
C TYR A 214 0.58 4.98 -26.88
N VAL A 215 1.45 5.22 -25.89
CA VAL A 215 1.76 4.26 -24.83
C VAL A 215 0.74 4.43 -23.71
N ILE A 216 -0.09 3.42 -23.48
CA ILE A 216 -1.19 3.48 -22.52
C ILE A 216 -0.80 2.69 -21.27
N GLY A 217 -0.89 3.36 -20.13
CA GLY A 217 -0.48 2.82 -18.84
C GLY A 217 0.80 3.46 -18.28
N GLY A 218 0.95 3.36 -16.96
CA GLY A 218 2.09 3.92 -16.23
C GLY A 218 3.40 3.14 -16.48
N TYR A 219 4.49 3.63 -15.90
CA TYR A 219 5.83 3.06 -16.06
C TYR A 219 5.95 1.59 -15.61
N ALA A 220 5.10 1.16 -14.66
CA ALA A 220 5.00 -0.24 -14.24
C ALA A 220 4.24 -1.13 -15.25
N SER A 221 3.26 -0.59 -15.98
CA SER A 221 2.54 -1.30 -17.05
C SER A 221 3.39 -1.43 -18.30
N VAL A 222 4.06 -0.35 -18.70
CA VAL A 222 4.95 -0.27 -19.86
C VAL A 222 6.14 0.61 -19.50
N SER A 223 7.32 0.02 -19.37
CA SER A 223 8.58 0.72 -19.09
C SER A 223 8.99 1.68 -20.20
N ASP A 224 9.90 2.60 -19.90
CA ASP A 224 10.44 3.48 -20.93
C ASP A 224 11.37 2.77 -21.92
N VAL A 225 11.94 1.62 -21.56
CA VAL A 225 12.69 0.76 -22.51
C VAL A 225 11.76 0.29 -23.64
N ALA A 226 10.56 -0.19 -23.29
CA ALA A 226 9.55 -0.57 -24.27
C ALA A 226 9.02 0.63 -25.07
N MET A 227 8.75 1.77 -24.41
CA MET A 227 8.28 3.00 -25.04
C MET A 227 9.28 3.60 -26.03
N ASN A 228 10.54 3.79 -25.61
CA ASN A 228 11.60 4.42 -26.41
C ASN A 228 12.04 3.56 -27.60
N SER A 229 11.66 2.27 -27.61
CA SER A 229 11.79 1.37 -28.77
C SER A 229 10.72 1.60 -29.86
N THR A 230 9.84 2.60 -29.71
CA THR A 230 8.75 2.88 -30.66
C THR A 230 8.78 4.32 -31.20
N PRO A 231 8.36 4.55 -32.46
CA PRO A 231 8.43 5.88 -33.08
C PRO A 231 7.39 6.85 -32.53
N GLY A 232 7.82 8.10 -32.29
CA GLY A 232 6.94 9.21 -31.90
C GLY A 232 6.16 9.01 -30.59
N ALA A 233 6.72 8.24 -29.66
CA ALA A 233 6.01 7.77 -28.49
C ALA A 233 5.49 8.90 -27.58
N GLU A 234 4.27 8.73 -27.08
CA GLU A 234 3.61 9.61 -26.12
C GLU A 234 2.83 8.78 -25.10
N ARG A 235 3.13 8.97 -23.82
CA ARG A 235 2.51 8.21 -22.72
C ARG A 235 1.22 8.87 -22.24
N ILE A 236 0.17 8.07 -22.07
CA ILE A 236 -1.13 8.47 -21.50
C ILE A 236 -1.47 7.49 -20.36
N TYR A 237 -1.55 8.00 -19.14
CA TYR A 237 -1.70 7.20 -17.93
C TYR A 237 -2.27 8.04 -16.78
N GLY A 238 -2.68 7.39 -15.70
CA GLY A 238 -2.96 8.00 -14.40
C GLY A 238 -2.41 7.17 -13.25
N SER A 239 -2.78 7.55 -12.02
CA SER A 239 -2.41 6.85 -10.78
C SER A 239 -2.96 5.43 -10.67
N ASP A 240 -4.13 5.19 -11.26
CA ASP A 240 -4.78 3.88 -11.36
C ASP A 240 -5.43 3.67 -12.74
N ARG A 241 -6.10 2.52 -12.93
CA ARG A 241 -6.77 2.18 -14.18
C ARG A 241 -7.92 3.12 -14.56
N TYR A 242 -8.60 3.71 -13.58
CA TYR A 242 -9.73 4.63 -13.81
C TYR A 242 -9.19 6.02 -14.19
N ALA A 243 -8.08 6.44 -13.56
CA ALA A 243 -7.35 7.64 -13.93
C ALA A 243 -6.70 7.51 -15.34
N THR A 244 -6.12 6.35 -15.70
CA THR A 244 -5.68 6.09 -17.08
C THR A 244 -6.85 6.18 -18.07
N ASN A 245 -8.00 5.57 -17.76
CA ASN A 245 -9.19 5.65 -18.60
C ASN A 245 -9.68 7.10 -18.80
N ALA A 246 -9.74 7.88 -17.71
CA ALA A 246 -10.08 9.30 -17.77
C ALA A 246 -9.04 10.11 -18.56
N ALA A 247 -7.75 9.82 -18.44
CA ALA A 247 -6.69 10.47 -19.20
C ALA A 247 -6.81 10.19 -20.71
N VAL A 248 -7.09 8.94 -21.11
CA VAL A 248 -7.33 8.57 -22.51
C VAL A 248 -8.58 9.27 -23.06
N ILE A 249 -9.70 9.23 -22.34
CA ILE A 249 -10.95 9.87 -22.80
C ILE A 249 -10.80 11.39 -22.90
N ASN A 250 -10.04 12.02 -22.00
CA ASN A 250 -9.74 13.44 -22.08
C ASN A 250 -8.78 13.81 -23.22
N LYS A 251 -7.73 12.99 -23.46
CA LYS A 251 -6.76 13.21 -24.55
C LYS A 251 -7.43 13.19 -25.93
N PHE A 252 -8.40 12.30 -26.11
CA PHE A 252 -9.11 12.06 -27.38
C PHE A 252 -10.56 12.57 -27.34
N ALA A 253 -10.85 13.58 -26.51
CA ALA A 253 -12.21 14.08 -26.31
C ALA A 253 -12.85 14.65 -27.59
N SER A 254 -12.06 15.07 -28.59
CA SER A 254 -12.55 15.49 -29.92
C SER A 254 -13.12 14.35 -30.76
N ASP A 255 -12.68 13.13 -30.49
CA ASP A 255 -12.97 11.95 -31.31
C ASP A 255 -14.19 11.18 -30.76
N PHE A 256 -14.62 11.57 -29.55
CA PHE A 256 -15.76 11.03 -28.82
C PHE A 256 -17.02 11.91 -28.90
N ASN A 257 -18.16 11.26 -29.14
CA ASN A 257 -19.49 11.81 -29.06
C ASN A 257 -20.09 11.53 -27.67
N PHE A 258 -19.95 12.48 -26.75
CA PHE A 258 -20.45 12.38 -25.37
C PHE A 258 -21.99 12.44 -25.22
N ASN A 259 -22.77 12.44 -26.32
CA ASN A 259 -24.22 12.20 -26.26
C ASN A 259 -24.56 10.76 -25.87
N LYS A 260 -23.59 9.83 -25.93
CA LYS A 260 -23.68 8.48 -25.34
C LYS A 260 -22.45 8.24 -24.47
N ALA A 261 -22.58 7.41 -23.43
CA ALA A 261 -21.45 6.93 -22.65
C ALA A 261 -21.72 5.50 -22.16
N TYR A 262 -20.76 4.61 -22.41
CA TYR A 262 -20.81 3.22 -21.97
C TYR A 262 -20.03 3.04 -20.67
N PHE A 263 -20.57 2.29 -19.72
CA PHE A 263 -19.95 2.00 -18.43
C PHE A 263 -19.75 0.51 -18.24
N ALA A 264 -18.55 0.08 -17.88
CA ALA A 264 -18.23 -1.33 -17.64
C ALA A 264 -17.33 -1.49 -16.41
N LEU A 265 -17.40 -2.64 -15.73
CA LEU A 265 -16.58 -2.88 -14.55
C LEU A 265 -15.10 -3.07 -14.96
N GLY A 266 -14.23 -2.20 -14.46
CA GLY A 266 -12.79 -2.21 -14.74
C GLY A 266 -11.95 -3.03 -13.77
N ASN A 267 -12.53 -3.44 -12.62
CA ASN A 267 -11.92 -4.36 -11.65
C ASN A 267 -13.01 -5.06 -10.83
N GLY A 268 -12.95 -6.37 -10.69
CA GLY A 268 -13.88 -7.14 -9.86
C GLY A 268 -13.22 -8.24 -9.05
N PRO A 269 -14.01 -9.05 -8.32
CA PRO A 269 -13.52 -10.00 -7.33
C PRO A 269 -12.70 -11.17 -7.91
N THR A 270 -12.78 -11.43 -9.22
CA THR A 270 -12.01 -12.49 -9.89
C THR A 270 -10.75 -11.98 -10.58
N GLY A 271 -10.56 -10.66 -10.68
CA GLY A 271 -9.48 -10.05 -11.45
C GLY A 271 -9.55 -10.31 -12.96
N ASN A 272 -10.70 -10.77 -13.47
CA ASN A 272 -10.91 -11.23 -14.85
C ASN A 272 -12.22 -10.69 -15.46
N GLU A 273 -12.65 -9.50 -15.02
CA GLU A 273 -13.85 -8.79 -15.45
C GLU A 273 -13.64 -7.93 -16.73
N PHE A 274 -12.84 -8.44 -17.68
CA PHE A 274 -12.53 -7.75 -18.92
C PHE A 274 -13.66 -7.78 -19.96
N ALA A 275 -14.51 -8.81 -19.91
CA ALA A 275 -15.35 -9.26 -21.02
C ALA A 275 -16.43 -8.24 -21.45
N ASP A 276 -17.07 -7.59 -20.49
CA ASP A 276 -18.13 -6.60 -20.72
C ASP A 276 -17.54 -5.33 -21.38
N ALA A 277 -16.35 -4.89 -20.92
CA ALA A 277 -15.62 -3.76 -21.49
C ALA A 277 -15.03 -4.09 -22.88
N LEU A 278 -14.49 -5.30 -23.07
CA LEU A 278 -13.99 -5.79 -24.36
C LEU A 278 -15.09 -5.76 -25.43
N THR A 279 -16.21 -6.42 -25.18
CA THR A 279 -17.32 -6.51 -26.15
C THR A 279 -18.00 -5.15 -26.33
N GLY A 280 -18.16 -4.42 -25.22
CA GLY A 280 -18.61 -3.03 -25.19
C GLY A 280 -17.78 -2.08 -26.05
N SER A 281 -16.47 -2.27 -26.14
CA SER A 281 -15.59 -1.37 -26.90
C SER A 281 -15.92 -1.33 -28.40
N ALA A 282 -16.40 -2.44 -28.97
CA ALA A 282 -16.85 -2.48 -30.36
C ALA A 282 -18.15 -1.67 -30.57
N LEU A 283 -19.09 -1.73 -29.62
CA LEU A 283 -20.32 -0.93 -29.63
C LEU A 283 -20.03 0.56 -29.38
N ALA A 284 -19.18 0.87 -28.39
CA ALA A 284 -18.73 2.22 -28.09
C ALA A 284 -18.04 2.85 -29.32
N ALA A 285 -17.11 2.13 -29.95
CA ALA A 285 -16.48 2.57 -31.19
C ALA A 285 -17.46 2.68 -32.36
N LYS A 286 -18.48 1.82 -32.45
CA LYS A 286 -19.55 1.92 -33.47
C LYS A 286 -20.23 3.28 -33.38
N ASP A 287 -20.64 3.66 -32.17
CA ASP A 287 -21.38 4.90 -31.86
C ASP A 287 -20.48 6.14 -31.66
N LYS A 288 -19.15 5.97 -31.78
CA LYS A 288 -18.11 6.95 -31.42
C LYS A 288 -18.21 7.45 -29.97
N ALA A 289 -18.74 6.64 -29.05
CA ALA A 289 -18.90 6.98 -27.64
C ALA A 289 -17.68 6.56 -26.81
N PRO A 290 -17.40 7.23 -25.67
CA PRO A 290 -16.44 6.72 -24.68
C PRO A 290 -16.96 5.43 -24.02
N LEU A 291 -16.02 4.56 -23.66
CA LEU A 291 -16.25 3.48 -22.69
C LEU A 291 -15.48 3.81 -21.41
N ILE A 292 -16.23 4.12 -20.36
CA ILE A 292 -15.73 4.48 -19.04
C ILE A 292 -15.65 3.21 -18.20
N ILE A 293 -14.45 2.83 -17.76
CA ILE A 293 -14.28 1.71 -16.82
C ILE A 293 -14.40 2.22 -15.38
N VAL A 294 -15.12 1.48 -14.53
CA VAL A 294 -15.42 1.88 -13.14
C VAL A 294 -15.12 0.77 -12.14
N GLY A 295 -14.97 1.11 -10.86
CA GLY A 295 -14.84 0.13 -9.78
C GLY A 295 -16.21 -0.35 -9.26
N LYS A 296 -16.21 -0.95 -8.06
CA LYS A 296 -17.44 -1.11 -7.25
C LYS A 296 -17.97 0.22 -6.70
N GLU A 297 -17.09 1.21 -6.62
CA GLU A 297 -17.38 2.60 -6.28
C GLU A 297 -16.77 3.51 -7.36
N LEU A 298 -17.31 4.73 -7.50
CA LEU A 298 -16.78 5.69 -8.46
C LEU A 298 -15.49 6.31 -7.89
N SER A 299 -14.38 6.16 -8.62
CA SER A 299 -13.15 6.90 -8.33
C SER A 299 -13.35 8.40 -8.56
N ASP A 300 -12.54 9.24 -7.92
CA ASP A 300 -12.68 10.70 -8.09
C ASP A 300 -12.33 11.16 -9.51
N SER A 301 -11.38 10.51 -10.19
CA SER A 301 -11.10 10.75 -11.61
C SER A 301 -12.28 10.38 -12.50
N THR A 302 -13.01 9.30 -12.19
CA THR A 302 -14.27 8.94 -12.87
C THR A 302 -15.36 9.97 -12.60
N LYS A 303 -15.60 10.38 -11.34
CA LYS A 303 -16.60 11.41 -10.99
C LYS A 303 -16.34 12.70 -11.76
N GLU A 304 -15.07 13.09 -11.86
CA GLU A 304 -14.67 14.32 -12.54
C GLU A 304 -14.81 14.23 -14.05
N LEU A 305 -14.46 13.09 -14.66
CA LEU A 305 -14.75 12.82 -16.07
C LEU A 305 -16.25 12.92 -16.38
N ILE A 306 -17.11 12.37 -15.50
CA ILE A 306 -18.56 12.43 -15.65
C ILE A 306 -19.04 13.89 -15.63
N LYS A 307 -18.63 14.70 -14.64
CA LYS A 307 -19.02 16.11 -14.52
C LYS A 307 -18.53 16.99 -15.68
N THR A 308 -17.34 16.72 -16.20
CA THR A 308 -16.69 17.57 -17.22
C THR A 308 -17.07 17.21 -18.65
N ARG A 309 -17.45 15.95 -18.91
CA ARG A 309 -17.73 15.45 -20.27
C ARG A 309 -19.17 15.05 -20.52
N LEU A 310 -19.89 14.59 -19.50
CA LEU A 310 -21.26 14.13 -19.67
C LEU A 310 -22.25 15.22 -19.24
N THR A 311 -23.48 15.14 -19.77
CA THR A 311 -24.56 16.07 -19.42
C THR A 311 -25.83 15.29 -19.09
N LYS A 312 -26.87 15.98 -18.61
CA LYS A 312 -28.23 15.43 -18.48
C LYS A 312 -28.81 14.85 -19.79
N ASN A 313 -28.25 15.21 -20.95
CA ASN A 313 -28.68 14.71 -22.26
C ASN A 313 -27.84 13.50 -22.74
N THR A 314 -26.78 13.13 -22.02
CA THR A 314 -25.98 11.94 -22.32
C THR A 314 -26.78 10.69 -22.01
N THR A 315 -27.01 9.84 -23.02
CA THR A 315 -27.53 8.50 -22.81
C THR A 315 -26.45 7.63 -22.15
N ILE A 316 -26.65 7.30 -20.88
CA ILE A 316 -25.81 6.39 -20.12
C ILE A 316 -26.26 4.95 -20.42
N THR A 317 -25.32 4.06 -20.69
CA THR A 317 -25.57 2.63 -20.94
C THR A 317 -24.58 1.79 -20.15
N VAL A 318 -25.10 0.92 -19.28
CA VAL A 318 -24.27 0.08 -18.41
C VAL A 318 -24.13 -1.30 -19.01
N LEU A 319 -22.91 -1.83 -19.02
CA LEU A 319 -22.57 -3.15 -19.53
C LEU A 319 -22.32 -4.09 -18.35
N GLY A 320 -23.03 -5.23 -18.35
CA GLY A 320 -22.98 -6.21 -17.28
C GLY A 320 -24.03 -6.01 -16.18
N GLY A 321 -24.23 -7.06 -15.38
CA GLY A 321 -25.31 -7.16 -14.39
C GLY A 321 -25.14 -6.22 -13.18
N THR A 322 -26.19 -6.14 -12.35
CA THR A 322 -26.23 -5.32 -11.13
C THR A 322 -25.20 -5.74 -10.08
N ALA A 323 -24.82 -7.02 -10.06
CA ALA A 323 -23.72 -7.53 -9.24
C ALA A 323 -22.35 -6.95 -9.65
N ASN A 324 -22.18 -6.53 -10.91
CA ASN A 324 -20.97 -5.86 -11.39
C ASN A 324 -21.00 -4.37 -11.05
N ILE A 325 -22.00 -3.65 -11.56
CA ILE A 325 -22.25 -2.21 -11.33
C ILE A 325 -23.65 -2.07 -10.73
N ALA A 326 -23.78 -1.68 -9.47
CA ALA A 326 -25.06 -1.56 -8.77
C ALA A 326 -25.92 -0.40 -9.30
N ASP A 327 -27.25 -0.51 -9.24
CA ASP A 327 -28.16 0.54 -9.74
C ASP A 327 -28.07 1.86 -8.95
N SER A 328 -27.59 1.81 -7.70
CA SER A 328 -27.21 3.00 -6.92
C SER A 328 -26.09 3.78 -7.60
N MET A 329 -24.99 3.11 -7.98
CA MET A 329 -23.91 3.76 -8.74
C MET A 329 -24.42 4.36 -10.04
N VAL A 330 -25.33 3.69 -10.76
CA VAL A 330 -25.86 4.26 -12.02
C VAL A 330 -26.69 5.52 -11.74
N SER A 331 -27.42 5.55 -10.63
CA SER A 331 -28.14 6.73 -10.15
C SER A 331 -27.17 7.86 -9.78
N ASP A 332 -26.02 7.55 -9.18
CA ASP A 332 -24.95 8.53 -8.91
C ASP A 332 -24.35 9.09 -10.21
N VAL A 333 -24.08 8.25 -11.21
CA VAL A 333 -23.58 8.68 -12.53
C VAL A 333 -24.57 9.62 -13.23
N ILE A 334 -25.87 9.30 -13.22
CA ILE A 334 -26.94 10.14 -13.77
C ILE A 334 -27.04 11.47 -13.00
N THR A 335 -26.91 11.44 -11.68
CA THR A 335 -26.96 12.65 -10.84
C THR A 335 -25.75 13.55 -11.13
N LEU A 336 -24.55 12.98 -11.24
CA LEU A 336 -23.31 13.70 -11.56
C LEU A 336 -23.36 14.32 -12.97
N SER A 337 -23.82 13.57 -13.98
CA SER A 337 -23.93 14.11 -15.35
C SER A 337 -24.98 15.21 -15.46
N ALA A 338 -26.04 15.18 -14.64
CA ALA A 338 -27.03 16.25 -14.58
C ALA A 338 -26.46 17.58 -14.03
N THR A 339 -25.37 17.54 -13.26
CA THR A 339 -24.67 18.72 -12.73
C THR A 339 -23.54 19.26 -13.62
N GLY A 340 -23.19 18.55 -14.70
CA GLY A 340 -22.08 18.92 -15.57
C GLY A 340 -22.32 20.22 -16.35
N THR A 341 -21.30 21.08 -16.41
CA THR A 341 -21.30 22.29 -17.24
C THR A 341 -20.22 22.16 -18.31
N ILE A 342 -20.62 22.22 -19.59
CA ILE A 342 -19.66 22.23 -20.71
C ILE A 342 -19.13 23.67 -20.85
N THR A 343 -17.85 23.89 -20.60
CA THR A 343 -17.13 25.11 -20.99
C THR A 343 -16.36 24.90 -22.30
N PRO A 344 -16.76 25.56 -23.42
CA PRO A 344 -15.96 25.61 -24.64
C PRO A 344 -14.71 26.46 -24.44
N GLY A 345 -13.60 26.09 -25.08
CA GLY A 345 -12.31 26.77 -24.90
C GLY A 345 -12.28 28.22 -25.44
N GLY A 346 -11.59 29.10 -24.71
CA GLY A 346 -11.30 30.48 -25.06
C GLY A 346 -10.20 31.05 -24.16
N SER A 347 -9.36 31.93 -24.69
CA SER A 347 -8.19 32.47 -23.99
C SER A 347 -8.45 33.84 -23.36
N SER A 348 -7.70 34.15 -22.29
CA SER A 348 -7.55 35.46 -21.61
C SER A 348 -8.72 36.00 -20.77
N GLY A 349 -8.36 36.68 -19.67
CA GLY A 349 -9.28 37.43 -18.79
C GLY A 349 -9.28 36.90 -17.35
N GLY A 350 -8.63 37.63 -16.43
CA GLY A 350 -8.58 37.23 -15.02
C GLY A 350 -9.92 37.43 -14.30
N GLY A 351 -10.35 36.44 -13.53
CA GLY A 351 -11.57 36.49 -12.73
C GLY A 351 -12.03 35.11 -12.27
N SER A 352 -11.98 34.88 -10.96
CA SER A 352 -12.38 33.64 -10.26
C SER A 352 -13.58 32.90 -10.87
N SER A 353 -13.35 31.69 -11.41
CA SER A 353 -14.39 30.68 -11.73
C SER A 353 -13.73 29.31 -11.94
N SER A 354 -14.05 28.33 -11.10
CA SER A 354 -13.43 27.00 -11.11
C SER A 354 -13.78 26.21 -12.37
N SER A 355 -12.78 25.94 -13.20
CA SER A 355 -12.89 25.08 -14.39
C SER A 355 -11.71 24.12 -14.41
N ASN A 356 -11.96 22.80 -14.38
CA ASN A 356 -10.91 21.77 -14.44
C ASN A 356 -10.35 21.60 -15.87
N SER A 357 -9.93 22.71 -16.47
CA SER A 357 -8.93 22.69 -17.55
C SER A 357 -7.56 22.46 -16.93
N ALA A 358 -6.68 21.75 -17.65
CA ALA A 358 -5.29 21.56 -17.26
C ALA A 358 -4.64 22.92 -16.95
N THR A 359 -4.31 23.16 -15.68
CA THR A 359 -3.84 24.48 -15.23
C THR A 359 -2.33 24.57 -15.38
N TYR A 360 -1.86 25.26 -16.43
CA TYR A 360 -0.43 25.44 -16.69
C TYR A 360 0.15 26.57 -15.84
N LEU A 361 0.99 26.23 -14.86
CA LEU A 361 1.61 27.13 -13.88
C LEU A 361 3.00 27.59 -14.36
N ASN A 362 3.04 28.14 -15.57
CA ASN A 362 4.27 28.55 -16.25
C ASN A 362 4.64 30.02 -15.96
N THR A 363 4.56 30.44 -14.69
CA THR A 363 4.95 31.79 -14.23
C THR A 363 6.01 31.70 -13.15
N THR A 364 6.99 32.62 -13.18
CA THR A 364 8.06 32.69 -12.18
C THR A 364 7.64 33.57 -10.99
N ASN A 365 8.05 33.20 -9.78
CA ASN A 365 7.84 33.96 -8.54
C ASN A 365 6.38 34.34 -8.25
N THR A 366 5.47 33.36 -8.27
CA THR A 366 4.03 33.57 -8.05
C THR A 366 3.56 32.93 -6.75
N SER A 367 2.94 33.71 -5.85
CA SER A 367 2.16 33.14 -4.75
C SER A 367 0.87 32.56 -5.32
N LEU A 368 0.64 31.28 -5.09
CA LEU A 368 -0.58 30.59 -5.47
C LEU A 368 -1.73 30.90 -4.50
N GLY A 369 -2.95 30.61 -4.93
CA GLY A 369 -4.11 30.46 -4.05
C GLY A 369 -4.52 28.98 -4.00
N THR A 370 -5.82 28.71 -3.99
CA THR A 370 -6.35 27.38 -4.23
C THR A 370 -6.60 27.15 -5.72
N ILE A 371 -5.97 26.11 -6.28
CA ILE A 371 -6.23 25.58 -7.62
C ILE A 371 -7.10 24.34 -7.47
N SER A 372 -8.09 24.18 -8.35
CA SER A 372 -8.91 22.97 -8.46
C SER A 372 -8.52 22.19 -9.71
N GLY A 373 -8.41 20.87 -9.60
CA GLY A 373 -8.07 19.99 -10.72
C GLY A 373 -6.57 19.90 -11.00
N PRO A 374 -6.19 19.19 -12.08
CA PRO A 374 -4.79 18.89 -12.38
C PRO A 374 -4.01 20.12 -12.88
N ALA A 375 -2.80 20.29 -12.37
CA ALA A 375 -1.89 21.38 -12.70
C ALA A 375 -0.58 20.87 -13.34
N TYR A 376 0.03 21.70 -14.18
CA TYR A 376 1.21 21.35 -14.98
C TYR A 376 2.25 22.47 -14.95
N ILE A 377 3.51 22.12 -14.70
CA ILE A 377 4.67 23.02 -14.86
C ILE A 377 5.51 22.44 -16.00
N THR A 378 5.71 23.20 -17.07
CA THR A 378 6.39 22.73 -18.30
C THR A 378 7.49 23.67 -18.82
N ILE A 379 7.75 24.80 -18.15
CA ILE A 379 8.90 25.66 -18.43
C ILE A 379 9.85 25.71 -17.22
N ALA A 380 11.15 25.87 -17.49
CA ALA A 380 12.17 25.90 -16.45
C ALA A 380 12.13 27.18 -15.59
N GLY A 381 12.64 27.09 -14.36
CA GLY A 381 12.83 28.24 -13.46
C GLY A 381 11.55 28.71 -12.75
N VAL A 382 10.49 27.91 -12.76
CA VAL A 382 9.22 28.22 -12.10
C VAL A 382 9.37 28.13 -10.57
N ALA A 383 8.99 29.20 -9.88
CA ALA A 383 8.99 29.29 -8.43
C ALA A 383 7.60 29.67 -7.93
N LEU A 384 6.96 28.78 -7.18
CA LEU A 384 5.58 28.89 -6.72
C LEU A 384 5.52 28.78 -5.19
N SER A 385 4.72 29.63 -4.54
CA SER A 385 4.65 29.68 -3.08
C SER A 385 3.24 29.73 -2.50
N ASN A 386 3.08 29.27 -1.25
CA ASN A 386 1.93 29.52 -0.37
C ASN A 386 0.53 29.20 -0.97
N GLY A 387 0.28 27.98 -1.43
CA GLY A 387 -1.03 27.63 -2.00
C GLY A 387 -1.35 26.14 -2.01
N THR A 388 -2.56 25.81 -2.48
CA THR A 388 -3.11 24.46 -2.45
C THR A 388 -3.56 24.02 -3.84
N ILE A 389 -3.17 22.82 -4.26
CA ILE A 389 -3.62 22.18 -5.49
C ILE A 389 -4.53 21.01 -5.10
N ASN A 390 -5.83 21.21 -5.31
CA ASN A 390 -6.87 20.20 -5.10
C ASN A 390 -6.95 19.26 -6.33
N GLY A 391 -5.88 18.49 -6.54
CA GLY A 391 -5.67 17.63 -7.71
C GLY A 391 -4.22 17.16 -7.82
N ASP A 392 -3.89 16.50 -8.93
CA ASP A 392 -2.51 16.11 -9.25
C ASP A 392 -1.69 17.31 -9.75
N LEU A 393 -0.40 17.34 -9.44
CA LEU A 393 0.56 18.30 -10.01
C LEU A 393 1.64 17.56 -10.80
N TYR A 394 1.81 17.93 -12.07
CA TYR A 394 2.84 17.40 -12.95
C TYR A 394 3.97 18.43 -13.16
N VAL A 395 5.17 18.14 -12.67
CA VAL A 395 6.37 18.99 -12.81
C VAL A 395 7.27 18.40 -13.88
N LYS A 396 7.14 18.86 -15.12
CA LYS A 396 7.98 18.46 -16.27
C LYS A 396 8.88 19.61 -16.70
N ALA A 397 9.68 20.09 -15.75
CA ALA A 397 10.49 21.29 -15.88
C ALA A 397 11.77 21.23 -15.03
N ASP A 398 12.79 21.97 -15.46
CA ASP A 398 14.04 22.16 -14.70
C ASP A 398 13.95 23.34 -13.73
N SER A 399 14.82 23.36 -12.73
CA SER A 399 14.98 24.46 -11.76
C SER A 399 13.65 24.92 -11.15
N THR A 400 12.75 23.97 -10.87
CA THR A 400 11.42 24.27 -10.31
C THR A 400 11.48 24.28 -8.79
N THR A 401 10.92 25.30 -8.15
CA THR A 401 10.82 25.40 -6.68
C THR A 401 9.37 25.52 -6.25
N LEU A 402 8.93 24.63 -5.36
CA LEU A 402 7.62 24.66 -4.72
C LEU A 402 7.83 24.93 -3.23
N SER A 403 7.35 26.07 -2.72
CA SER A 403 7.53 26.50 -1.33
C SER A 403 6.20 26.61 -0.59
N ALA A 404 6.00 25.89 0.52
CA ALA A 404 4.74 25.89 1.27
C ALA A 404 3.50 25.57 0.38
N ILE A 405 3.64 24.58 -0.50
CA ILE A 405 2.55 24.09 -1.37
C ILE A 405 1.93 22.82 -0.79
N THR A 406 0.59 22.77 -0.75
CA THR A 406 -0.15 21.54 -0.43
C THR A 406 -0.72 20.93 -1.71
N VAL A 407 -0.48 19.64 -1.96
CA VAL A 407 -1.04 18.88 -3.09
C VAL A 407 -1.92 17.77 -2.53
N THR A 408 -3.24 17.81 -2.80
CA THR A 408 -4.16 16.79 -2.27
C THR A 408 -4.20 15.51 -3.14
N GLY A 409 -3.77 15.60 -4.40
CA GLY A 409 -3.57 14.45 -5.28
C GLY A 409 -2.13 13.95 -5.23
N THR A 410 -1.61 13.53 -6.39
CA THR A 410 -0.24 13.05 -6.56
C THR A 410 0.65 14.14 -7.16
N LEU A 411 1.84 14.32 -6.58
CA LEU A 411 2.89 15.19 -7.13
C LEU A 411 3.84 14.35 -8.00
N TYR A 412 3.75 14.51 -9.31
CA TYR A 412 4.60 13.85 -10.30
C TYR A 412 5.80 14.72 -10.67
N LEU A 413 7.01 14.20 -10.54
CA LEU A 413 8.26 14.91 -10.85
C LEU A 413 8.99 14.24 -12.03
N ASP A 414 9.07 14.94 -13.16
CA ASP A 414 9.73 14.52 -14.40
C ASP A 414 10.65 15.64 -14.94
N PRO A 415 11.64 16.12 -14.16
CA PRO A 415 12.52 17.20 -14.61
C PRO A 415 13.38 16.79 -15.83
N GLY A 416 13.84 15.55 -15.87
CA GLY A 416 14.81 15.00 -16.82
C GLY A 416 16.22 14.86 -16.24
N ASP A 417 17.13 14.25 -17.01
CA ASP A 417 18.52 14.06 -16.58
C ASP A 417 19.25 15.40 -16.40
N GLY A 418 20.13 15.47 -15.40
CA GLY A 418 20.88 16.66 -14.97
C GLY A 418 20.07 17.81 -14.34
N LYS A 419 18.73 17.73 -14.34
CA LYS A 419 17.81 18.82 -13.98
C LYS A 419 17.22 18.68 -12.59
N SER A 420 16.79 19.81 -11.99
CA SER A 420 16.43 19.87 -10.56
C SER A 420 14.99 20.30 -10.25
N VAL A 421 14.44 19.76 -9.16
CA VAL A 421 13.23 20.24 -8.48
C VAL A 421 13.51 20.37 -6.98
N THR A 422 13.10 21.50 -6.38
CA THR A 422 13.13 21.72 -4.93
C THR A 422 11.70 21.77 -4.37
N LEU A 423 11.45 20.93 -3.37
CA LEU A 423 10.22 20.91 -2.57
C LEU A 423 10.56 21.45 -1.18
N ASP A 424 10.21 22.70 -0.89
CA ASP A 424 10.40 23.32 0.42
C ASP A 424 9.08 23.40 1.17
N SER A 425 9.02 22.75 2.33
CA SER A 425 7.84 22.76 3.21
C SER A 425 6.54 22.34 2.48
N VAL A 426 6.65 21.43 1.52
CA VAL A 426 5.53 20.89 0.73
C VAL A 426 4.75 19.86 1.54
N THR A 427 3.45 19.72 1.33
CA THR A 427 2.65 18.63 1.90
C THR A 427 1.92 17.89 0.78
N ALA A 428 2.17 16.58 0.63
CA ALA A 428 1.51 15.74 -0.38
C ALA A 428 1.31 14.32 0.12
N ALA A 429 0.19 13.67 -0.20
CA ALA A 429 0.01 12.26 0.15
C ALA A 429 0.98 11.36 -0.65
N ASN A 430 1.09 11.61 -1.96
CA ASN A 430 1.94 10.81 -2.85
C ASN A 430 2.87 11.73 -3.66
N VAL A 431 4.16 11.39 -3.70
CA VAL A 431 5.15 11.98 -4.60
C VAL A 431 5.74 10.88 -5.47
N VAL A 432 5.78 11.07 -6.79
CA VAL A 432 6.27 10.09 -7.76
C VAL A 432 7.33 10.71 -8.66
N VAL A 433 8.58 10.26 -8.52
CA VAL A 433 9.72 10.70 -9.33
C VAL A 433 9.90 9.79 -10.53
N GLN A 434 9.92 10.37 -11.73
CA GLN A 434 9.83 9.69 -13.03
C GLN A 434 11.10 9.84 -13.88
N SER A 435 11.92 10.85 -13.59
CA SER A 435 13.25 11.06 -14.17
C SER A 435 14.08 11.94 -13.24
N GLY A 436 15.40 11.95 -13.43
CA GLY A 436 16.27 12.80 -12.62
C GLY A 436 17.75 12.43 -12.66
N GLY A 437 18.65 13.42 -12.65
CA GLY A 437 20.10 13.21 -12.63
C GLY A 437 20.77 13.39 -11.25
N SER A 438 22.03 13.83 -11.28
CA SER A 438 22.90 14.03 -10.11
C SER A 438 22.53 15.20 -9.19
N ASN A 439 21.68 16.13 -9.65
CA ASN A 439 21.20 17.29 -8.87
C ASN A 439 19.68 17.22 -8.61
N SER A 440 19.07 16.03 -8.66
CA SER A 440 17.68 15.95 -9.13
C SER A 440 16.59 16.49 -8.20
N ILE A 441 16.38 15.90 -7.02
CA ILE A 441 15.21 16.26 -6.20
C ILE A 441 15.67 16.60 -4.79
N HIS A 442 15.40 17.82 -4.37
CA HIS A 442 15.71 18.32 -3.03
C HIS A 442 14.44 18.51 -2.21
N PHE A 443 14.35 17.85 -1.06
CA PHE A 443 13.29 18.04 -0.06
C PHE A 443 13.85 18.91 1.06
N LYS A 444 13.23 20.05 1.32
CA LYS A 444 13.70 21.07 2.27
C LYS A 444 12.62 21.50 3.26
N GLY A 445 13.05 22.20 4.31
CA GLY A 445 12.15 22.85 5.27
C GLY A 445 11.36 21.85 6.10
N ASN A 446 10.03 22.00 6.13
CA ASN A 446 9.11 21.10 6.86
C ASN A 446 8.27 20.22 5.89
N THR A 447 8.91 19.60 4.89
CA THR A 447 8.18 18.83 3.87
C THR A 447 7.64 17.51 4.42
N LYS A 448 6.38 17.19 4.10
CA LYS A 448 5.65 16.00 4.57
C LYS A 448 5.08 15.18 3.42
N VAL A 449 5.38 13.89 3.41
CA VAL A 449 4.97 12.95 2.36
C VAL A 449 4.59 11.59 2.95
N ASP A 450 3.38 11.10 2.68
CA ASP A 450 3.01 9.74 3.14
C ASP A 450 3.73 8.67 2.32
N LYS A 451 3.80 8.81 0.98
CA LYS A 451 4.52 7.89 0.11
C LYS A 451 5.33 8.60 -0.98
N LEU A 452 6.64 8.37 -0.99
CA LEU A 452 7.55 8.71 -2.09
C LEU A 452 7.78 7.46 -2.96
N VAL A 453 7.67 7.59 -4.29
CA VAL A 453 7.95 6.51 -5.25
C VAL A 453 8.99 6.98 -6.25
N ILE A 454 10.10 6.25 -6.40
CA ILE A 454 11.19 6.55 -7.33
C ILE A 454 11.13 5.56 -8.50
N ALA A 455 10.36 5.90 -9.52
CA ALA A 455 10.07 5.10 -10.70
C ALA A 455 10.87 5.53 -11.95
N ALA A 456 12.05 6.12 -11.76
CA ALA A 456 12.80 6.75 -12.83
C ALA A 456 13.48 5.75 -13.77
N VAL A 457 12.87 5.54 -14.94
CA VAL A 457 13.32 4.55 -15.92
C VAL A 457 13.94 5.17 -17.20
N ASN A 458 14.11 6.49 -17.24
CA ASN A 458 14.64 7.26 -18.40
C ASN A 458 16.11 7.73 -18.28
N ASN A 459 16.83 7.40 -17.22
CA ASN A 459 18.08 8.10 -16.86
C ASN A 459 19.36 7.64 -17.58
N ASN A 460 19.29 6.89 -18.69
CA ASN A 460 20.47 6.33 -19.38
C ASN A 460 21.43 5.49 -18.49
N GLY A 461 20.93 4.95 -17.36
CA GLY A 461 21.73 4.26 -16.34
C GLY A 461 22.21 5.12 -15.16
N ASN A 462 21.94 6.44 -15.16
CA ASN A 462 22.24 7.32 -14.03
C ASN A 462 21.25 7.11 -12.86
N LYS A 463 21.76 7.17 -11.64
CA LYS A 463 20.94 7.19 -10.40
C LYS A 463 20.18 8.51 -10.29
N VAL A 464 18.88 8.47 -9.96
CA VAL A 464 18.20 9.68 -9.45
C VAL A 464 18.77 10.01 -8.08
N ARG A 465 19.28 11.24 -7.89
CA ARG A 465 19.61 11.72 -6.55
C ARG A 465 18.40 12.37 -5.88
N ILE A 466 17.99 11.81 -4.73
CA ILE A 466 17.05 12.41 -3.79
C ILE A 466 17.84 12.90 -2.58
N VAL A 467 17.69 14.17 -2.24
CA VAL A 467 18.37 14.81 -1.10
C VAL A 467 17.32 15.29 -0.10
N ILE A 468 17.48 14.98 1.19
CA ILE A 468 16.67 15.54 2.28
C ILE A 468 17.53 16.50 3.12
N GLU A 469 17.03 17.73 3.29
CA GLU A 469 17.70 18.87 3.92
C GLU A 469 16.70 19.60 4.86
N GLY A 470 16.40 18.99 6.01
CA GLY A 470 15.68 19.66 7.10
C GLY A 470 14.78 18.72 7.90
N ASN A 471 13.65 19.25 8.39
CA ASN A 471 12.66 18.48 9.13
C ASN A 471 11.68 17.79 8.17
N ILE A 472 12.19 16.77 7.46
CA ILE A 472 11.48 16.05 6.41
C ILE A 472 10.79 14.81 6.99
N ASP A 473 9.48 14.69 6.78
CA ASP A 473 8.64 13.57 7.25
C ASP A 473 8.13 12.80 6.02
N ILE A 474 8.97 11.90 5.47
CA ILE A 474 8.59 10.94 4.43
C ILE A 474 8.34 9.59 5.11
N LYS A 475 7.10 9.08 5.13
CA LYS A 475 6.79 7.84 5.88
C LYS A 475 7.30 6.57 5.18
N VAL A 476 7.10 6.46 3.87
CA VAL A 476 7.55 5.32 3.06
C VAL A 476 8.19 5.80 1.76
N THR A 477 9.34 5.23 1.39
CA THR A 477 10.08 5.49 0.14
C THR A 477 10.20 4.20 -0.67
N GLU A 478 9.44 4.08 -1.75
CA GLU A 478 9.46 2.93 -2.66
C GLU A 478 10.43 3.18 -3.83
N VAL A 479 11.47 2.36 -3.95
CA VAL A 479 12.53 2.50 -4.95
C VAL A 479 12.38 1.45 -6.03
N ASN A 480 11.89 1.87 -7.20
CA ASN A 480 11.66 1.03 -8.38
C ASN A 480 12.78 1.16 -9.45
N SER A 481 13.82 1.95 -9.19
CA SER A 481 14.85 2.35 -10.16
C SER A 481 16.25 2.42 -9.52
N GLN A 482 17.28 2.76 -10.29
CA GLN A 482 18.58 3.11 -9.69
C GLN A 482 18.47 4.49 -9.03
N ALA A 483 18.88 4.59 -7.78
CA ALA A 483 18.73 5.81 -6.99
C ALA A 483 19.93 6.07 -6.08
N LYS A 484 20.08 7.32 -5.67
CA LYS A 484 20.97 7.79 -4.61
C LYS A 484 20.10 8.55 -3.60
N LEU A 485 19.96 8.00 -2.40
CA LEU A 485 19.23 8.62 -1.29
C LEU A 485 20.25 9.26 -0.35
N GLU A 486 20.13 10.55 -0.11
CA GLU A 486 21.11 11.33 0.64
C GLU A 486 20.43 12.15 1.74
N ALA A 487 20.67 11.73 2.98
CA ALA A 487 20.16 12.36 4.18
C ALA A 487 21.21 13.29 4.79
N ILE A 488 21.18 14.56 4.37
CA ILE A 488 22.06 15.61 4.90
C ILE A 488 21.54 16.08 6.27
N GLU A 489 20.24 16.32 6.38
CA GLU A 489 19.55 16.61 7.63
C GLU A 489 18.22 15.84 7.67
N GLY A 490 17.97 15.12 8.77
CA GLY A 490 16.84 14.21 8.93
C GLY A 490 17.16 12.75 8.57
N SER A 491 16.12 11.95 8.36
CA SER A 491 16.20 10.56 7.88
C SER A 491 15.02 10.29 6.95
N PHE A 492 15.19 9.36 6.01
CA PHE A 492 14.06 8.76 5.32
C PHE A 492 13.23 7.90 6.29
N GLY A 493 11.94 7.72 5.99
CA GLY A 493 11.10 6.69 6.59
C GLY A 493 11.46 5.29 6.08
N ASP A 494 10.50 4.36 6.12
CA ASP A 494 10.73 2.99 5.65
C ASP A 494 11.11 3.00 4.16
N VAL A 495 12.29 2.49 3.80
CA VAL A 495 12.78 2.46 2.42
C VAL A 495 12.58 1.06 1.85
N GLU A 496 11.85 0.91 0.75
CA GLU A 496 11.59 -0.38 0.11
C GLU A 496 12.22 -0.47 -1.29
N LEU A 497 13.25 -1.30 -1.45
CA LEU A 497 13.90 -1.53 -2.75
C LEU A 497 13.19 -2.68 -3.48
N GLN A 498 12.45 -2.35 -4.54
CA GLN A 498 11.52 -3.28 -5.18
C GLN A 498 12.19 -4.24 -6.18
N PRO A 499 11.57 -5.39 -6.50
CA PRO A 499 12.10 -6.35 -7.46
C PRO A 499 12.45 -5.78 -8.84
N SER A 500 13.36 -6.47 -9.52
CA SER A 500 13.91 -6.04 -10.81
C SER A 500 14.40 -7.22 -11.63
N THR A 501 14.20 -7.17 -12.95
CA THR A 501 14.75 -8.16 -13.90
C THR A 501 16.19 -7.85 -14.33
N ALA A 502 16.78 -6.77 -13.83
CA ALA A 502 18.19 -6.42 -13.98
C ALA A 502 18.73 -5.95 -12.64
N ASN A 503 19.97 -6.32 -12.28
CA ASN A 503 20.61 -5.83 -11.06
C ASN A 503 20.57 -4.29 -11.03
N LYS A 504 19.94 -3.74 -10.00
CA LYS A 504 19.95 -2.30 -9.69
C LYS A 504 20.91 -2.07 -8.55
N ALA A 505 21.62 -0.93 -8.57
CA ALA A 505 22.35 -0.44 -7.41
C ALA A 505 21.63 0.77 -6.82
N VAL A 506 21.45 0.80 -5.50
CA VAL A 506 20.92 1.95 -4.75
C VAL A 506 21.98 2.44 -3.78
N GLU A 507 22.32 3.72 -3.87
CA GLU A 507 23.31 4.38 -3.02
C GLU A 507 22.61 5.07 -1.85
N LEU A 508 23.10 4.85 -0.64
CA LEU A 508 22.53 5.34 0.60
C LEU A 508 23.59 6.15 1.35
N ILE A 509 23.33 7.44 1.60
CA ILE A 509 24.24 8.38 2.26
C ILE A 509 23.51 9.03 3.45
N GLY A 510 24.18 9.17 4.59
CA GLY A 510 23.63 9.76 5.81
C GLY A 510 22.79 8.79 6.66
N ALA A 511 21.85 9.33 7.43
CA ALA A 511 21.08 8.56 8.42
C ALA A 511 19.83 7.87 7.82
N PHE A 512 19.66 6.59 8.15
CA PHE A 512 18.47 5.77 7.87
C PHE A 512 18.00 5.12 9.18
N ASP A 513 17.24 5.90 9.94
CA ASP A 513 16.66 5.56 11.25
C ASP A 513 15.52 4.53 11.17
N LYS A 514 14.98 4.32 9.97
CA LYS A 514 13.93 3.35 9.66
C LYS A 514 14.47 2.20 8.80
N PRO A 515 13.77 1.05 8.74
CA PRO A 515 14.24 -0.09 7.97
C PRO A 515 14.41 0.20 6.48
N VAL A 516 15.55 -0.22 5.93
CA VAL A 516 15.77 -0.37 4.50
C VAL A 516 15.48 -1.82 4.13
N ILE A 517 14.46 -2.07 3.30
CA ILE A 517 13.91 -3.39 2.99
C ILE A 517 14.20 -3.72 1.52
N ILE A 518 15.06 -4.70 1.28
CA ILE A 518 15.40 -5.19 -0.06
C ILE A 518 14.42 -6.32 -0.41
N LYS A 519 13.50 -6.06 -1.37
CA LYS A 519 12.43 -6.99 -1.78
C LYS A 519 12.73 -7.78 -3.05
N GLY A 520 13.85 -7.52 -3.74
CA GLY A 520 14.34 -8.35 -4.85
C GLY A 520 15.84 -8.15 -5.09
N ASN A 521 16.31 -8.49 -6.30
CA ASN A 521 17.72 -8.42 -6.67
C ASN A 521 18.21 -6.97 -6.87
N VAL A 522 18.62 -6.33 -5.77
CA VAL A 522 19.11 -4.94 -5.71
C VAL A 522 20.33 -4.85 -4.79
N ASP A 523 21.45 -4.42 -5.36
CA ASP A 523 22.69 -4.13 -4.64
C ASP A 523 22.58 -2.79 -3.90
N VAL A 524 23.19 -2.71 -2.72
CA VAL A 524 23.23 -1.51 -1.87
C VAL A 524 24.65 -0.97 -1.80
N GLN A 525 24.81 0.33 -2.04
CA GLN A 525 26.09 1.03 -1.97
C GLN A 525 26.05 2.07 -0.85
N THR A 526 27.12 2.17 -0.05
CA THR A 526 27.19 3.04 1.14
C THR A 526 28.48 3.87 1.20
N SER A 527 28.43 5.01 1.90
CA SER A 527 29.57 5.91 2.15
C SER A 527 29.90 6.01 3.63
N SER A 528 31.05 6.61 3.97
CA SER A 528 31.59 6.60 5.33
C SER A 528 30.73 7.31 6.40
N ASP A 529 29.79 8.14 5.96
CA ASP A 529 28.77 8.85 6.73
C ASP A 529 27.41 8.13 6.79
N THR A 530 27.26 7.01 6.07
CA THR A 530 26.03 6.19 6.06
C THR A 530 25.85 5.45 7.38
N ASN A 531 24.64 5.57 7.95
CA ASN A 531 24.25 4.89 9.19
C ASN A 531 22.85 4.28 9.00
N ILE A 532 22.77 2.95 8.87
CA ILE A 532 21.52 2.22 8.65
C ILE A 532 21.12 1.47 9.94
N ALA A 533 19.95 1.79 10.48
CA ALA A 533 19.43 1.16 11.70
C ALA A 533 19.03 -0.32 11.49
N ALA A 534 18.40 -0.63 10.34
CA ALA A 534 18.09 -1.99 9.95
C ALA A 534 18.06 -2.16 8.43
N LEU A 535 18.73 -3.20 7.92
CA LEU A 535 18.71 -3.63 6.54
C LEU A 535 18.03 -5.01 6.46
N VAL A 536 16.89 -5.12 5.79
CA VAL A 536 16.08 -6.34 5.74
C VAL A 536 16.12 -6.91 4.32
N VAL A 537 16.88 -7.99 4.12
CA VAL A 537 16.90 -8.76 2.88
C VAL A 537 15.70 -9.72 2.88
N ALA A 538 14.60 -9.27 2.29
CA ALA A 538 13.35 -10.01 2.06
C ALA A 538 13.13 -10.28 0.56
N ALA A 539 14.22 -10.52 -0.17
CA ALA A 539 14.21 -10.64 -1.62
C ALA A 539 13.42 -11.87 -2.11
N ASP A 540 12.88 -11.77 -3.33
CA ASP A 540 12.13 -12.84 -3.98
C ASP A 540 13.02 -14.07 -4.34
N ALA A 541 12.39 -15.09 -4.93
CA ALA A 541 13.07 -16.33 -5.30
C ALA A 541 14.00 -16.21 -6.52
N ASN A 542 14.13 -15.01 -7.12
CA ASN A 542 14.93 -14.75 -8.32
C ASN A 542 16.27 -14.03 -8.02
N ALA A 543 16.55 -13.74 -6.75
CA ALA A 543 17.80 -13.13 -6.31
C ALA A 543 18.85 -14.20 -5.93
N ASP A 544 19.88 -14.37 -6.75
CA ASP A 544 20.99 -15.31 -6.49
C ASP A 544 22.05 -14.73 -5.54
N GLU A 545 22.47 -13.49 -5.78
CA GLU A 545 23.41 -12.72 -4.96
C GLU A 545 22.93 -11.27 -4.80
N ILE A 546 23.05 -10.72 -3.59
CA ILE A 546 22.83 -9.30 -3.27
C ILE A 546 24.10 -8.77 -2.61
N LYS A 547 24.63 -7.66 -3.13
CA LYS A 547 25.85 -7.03 -2.61
C LYS A 547 25.53 -5.83 -1.75
N VAL A 548 26.26 -5.70 -0.65
CA VAL A 548 26.24 -4.52 0.23
C VAL A 548 27.67 -4.00 0.31
N GLU A 549 27.95 -2.93 -0.42
CA GLU A 549 29.32 -2.51 -0.74
C GLU A 549 29.60 -1.06 -0.34
N GLY A 550 30.81 -0.79 0.18
CA GLY A 550 31.26 0.58 0.43
C GLY A 550 31.86 0.78 1.82
N SER A 551 31.32 1.72 2.58
CA SER A 551 31.76 2.00 3.96
C SER A 551 30.60 2.51 4.82
N GLY A 552 30.82 2.71 6.12
CA GLY A 552 29.79 3.20 7.06
C GLY A 552 29.26 2.11 7.99
N ASN A 553 28.12 2.36 8.65
CA ASN A 553 27.59 1.50 9.71
C ASN A 553 26.24 0.88 9.35
N VAL A 554 26.08 -0.43 9.57
CA VAL A 554 24.80 -1.14 9.47
C VAL A 554 24.53 -1.90 10.77
N THR A 555 23.56 -1.43 11.55
CA THR A 555 23.33 -1.94 12.92
C THR A 555 22.73 -3.35 12.94
N ASN A 556 21.83 -3.67 12.00
CA ASN A 556 21.21 -5.00 11.91
C ASN A 556 20.96 -5.37 10.45
N ILE A 557 21.37 -6.57 10.04
CA ILE A 557 21.00 -7.15 8.74
C ILE A 557 20.13 -8.39 8.99
N GLN A 558 18.91 -8.39 8.44
CA GLN A 558 17.96 -9.50 8.58
C GLN A 558 17.73 -10.17 7.22
N ILE A 559 18.18 -11.41 7.07
CA ILE A 559 18.08 -12.19 5.83
C ILE A 559 16.93 -13.20 5.97
N ARG A 560 15.80 -12.90 5.32
CA ARG A 560 14.54 -13.63 5.44
C ARG A 560 14.32 -14.67 4.33
N ASN A 561 15.23 -14.79 3.36
CA ASN A 561 15.17 -15.78 2.28
C ASN A 561 16.45 -16.63 2.25
N ALA A 562 16.29 -17.96 2.27
CA ALA A 562 17.35 -18.95 2.42
C ALA A 562 18.16 -19.19 1.14
N LYS A 563 17.65 -18.74 -0.02
CA LYS A 563 18.29 -18.98 -1.32
C LYS A 563 19.27 -17.89 -1.74
N VAL A 564 19.22 -16.73 -1.10
CA VAL A 564 20.00 -15.54 -1.47
C VAL A 564 21.38 -15.60 -0.84
N THR A 565 22.42 -15.34 -1.63
CA THR A 565 23.76 -15.03 -1.11
C THR A 565 23.86 -13.55 -0.81
N VAL A 566 24.18 -13.15 0.42
CA VAL A 566 24.45 -11.75 0.76
C VAL A 566 25.95 -11.56 0.92
N THR A 567 26.54 -10.75 0.04
CA THR A 567 27.97 -10.47 0.02
C THR A 567 28.21 -9.04 0.48
N ILE A 568 28.83 -8.88 1.64
CA ILE A 568 29.18 -7.60 2.24
C ILE A 568 30.65 -7.31 1.93
N THR A 569 30.96 -6.17 1.31
CA THR A 569 32.32 -5.84 0.85
C THR A 569 32.77 -4.48 1.35
N ASN A 570 34.09 -4.32 1.47
CA ASN A 570 34.79 -3.11 1.92
C ASN A 570 34.44 -2.72 3.38
N ASP A 571 34.81 -1.50 3.80
CA ASP A 571 34.88 -1.05 5.21
C ASP A 571 33.52 -0.76 5.87
N ILE A 572 32.53 -1.64 5.66
CA ILE A 572 31.22 -1.58 6.32
C ILE A 572 31.28 -2.28 7.69
N ILE A 573 30.95 -1.53 8.73
CA ILE A 573 30.84 -2.05 10.09
C ILE A 573 29.43 -2.60 10.32
N VAL A 574 29.31 -3.92 10.45
CA VAL A 574 28.04 -4.62 10.68
C VAL A 574 27.95 -5.13 12.12
N VAL A 575 26.95 -4.67 12.88
CA VAL A 575 26.85 -5.00 14.32
C VAL A 575 26.15 -6.33 14.58
N THR A 576 25.18 -6.76 13.77
CA THR A 576 24.54 -8.09 13.87
C THR A 576 23.95 -8.52 12.52
N VAL A 577 24.09 -9.81 12.18
CA VAL A 577 23.34 -10.46 11.09
C VAL A 577 22.43 -11.54 11.68
N VAL A 578 21.16 -11.53 11.29
CA VAL A 578 20.19 -12.60 11.56
C VAL A 578 19.75 -13.19 10.22
N SER A 579 19.78 -14.50 10.06
CA SER A 579 19.40 -15.15 8.80
C SER A 579 18.51 -16.38 9.03
N VAL A 580 17.60 -16.66 8.11
CA VAL A 580 16.96 -17.99 8.02
C VAL A 580 18.04 -19.10 7.94
N PRO A 581 17.72 -20.34 8.37
CA PRO A 581 18.53 -21.50 8.01
C PRO A 581 18.83 -21.55 6.50
N ASP A 582 19.99 -22.09 6.15
CA ASP A 582 20.54 -22.23 4.78
C ASP A 582 20.89 -20.94 4.00
N ALA A 583 20.55 -19.74 4.49
CA ALA A 583 20.99 -18.48 3.87
C ALA A 583 22.53 -18.34 3.87
N ARG A 584 23.08 -17.86 2.75
CA ARG A 584 24.54 -17.72 2.56
C ARG A 584 24.97 -16.28 2.80
N VAL A 585 25.94 -16.08 3.69
CA VAL A 585 26.50 -14.75 3.99
C VAL A 585 28.01 -14.78 3.83
N THR A 586 28.54 -13.84 3.06
CA THR A 586 29.98 -13.60 2.90
C THR A 586 30.28 -12.19 3.39
N ALA A 587 31.13 -12.04 4.40
CA ALA A 587 31.49 -10.73 4.96
C ALA A 587 32.93 -10.73 5.49
N PRO A 588 33.65 -9.58 5.46
CA PRO A 588 34.93 -9.43 6.12
C PRO A 588 34.80 -9.60 7.65
N VAL A 589 35.86 -10.11 8.27
CA VAL A 589 35.86 -10.56 9.68
C VAL A 589 35.88 -9.38 10.66
N PRO A 590 35.15 -9.40 11.80
CA PRO A 590 34.27 -10.46 12.32
C PRO A 590 32.79 -10.02 12.42
N VAL A 591 31.93 -10.61 11.59
CA VAL A 591 30.47 -10.42 11.65
C VAL A 591 29.81 -11.60 12.37
N VAL A 592 28.93 -11.33 13.36
CA VAL A 592 28.20 -12.35 14.11
C VAL A 592 26.87 -12.67 13.43
N ILE A 593 26.66 -13.94 13.07
CA ILE A 593 25.48 -14.46 12.36
C ILE A 593 24.63 -15.32 13.31
N LYS A 594 23.30 -15.12 13.33
CA LYS A 594 22.33 -15.88 14.17
C LYS A 594 21.14 -16.45 13.35
N PRO A 595 20.62 -17.65 13.64
CA PRO A 595 19.43 -18.22 12.96
C PRO A 595 18.11 -17.50 13.31
N ILE A 596 17.17 -17.44 12.36
CA ILE A 596 15.86 -16.76 12.52
C ILE A 596 14.83 -17.59 13.28
N ASP A 597 14.94 -18.91 13.25
CA ASP A 597 13.98 -19.88 13.78
C ASP A 597 13.96 -19.95 15.32
N GLN A 598 14.79 -19.15 15.99
CA GLN A 598 14.76 -18.91 17.43
C GLN A 598 14.19 -17.53 17.82
N MET A 599 13.41 -16.88 16.94
CA MET A 599 12.74 -15.60 17.23
C MET A 599 11.22 -15.67 17.04
N THR A 600 10.46 -15.71 18.14
CA THR A 600 8.99 -15.70 18.14
C THR A 600 8.41 -14.33 18.57
N ASP A 601 8.60 -13.30 17.75
CA ASP A 601 7.59 -12.26 17.45
C ASP A 601 8.18 -11.29 16.41
N LEU A 602 7.49 -11.08 15.28
CA LEU A 602 8.05 -10.34 14.12
C LEU A 602 7.45 -8.95 13.88
N ASP A 603 6.39 -8.59 14.61
CA ASP A 603 5.63 -7.34 14.41
C ASP A 603 5.88 -6.27 15.51
N SER A 604 6.91 -6.42 16.36
CA SER A 604 7.19 -5.46 17.45
C SER A 604 8.67 -5.13 17.69
N LEU A 605 9.39 -4.70 16.63
CA LEU A 605 10.75 -4.15 16.77
C LEU A 605 10.79 -2.64 16.50
N SER A 606 10.49 -1.87 17.55
CA SER A 606 10.77 -0.44 17.64
C SER A 606 12.04 -0.19 18.46
N TYR A 607 13.11 0.27 17.80
CA TYR A 607 14.30 0.95 18.34
C TYR A 607 15.15 0.27 19.43
N ASN A 608 16.35 -0.17 19.00
CA ASN A 608 17.65 -0.24 19.69
C ASN A 608 17.77 -0.89 21.08
N ASP A 609 18.67 -1.88 21.20
CA ASP A 609 19.52 -1.99 22.38
C ASP A 609 20.96 -2.49 22.08
N ILE A 610 21.94 -1.84 22.71
CA ILE A 610 23.40 -1.95 22.49
C ILE A 610 24.03 -3.17 23.20
N THR A 611 23.22 -3.86 24.01
CA THR A 611 23.64 -4.86 25.00
C THR A 611 24.29 -6.11 24.39
N THR A 612 23.92 -6.51 23.16
CA THR A 612 24.55 -7.68 22.50
C THR A 612 26.02 -7.43 22.12
N PHE A 613 26.35 -6.22 21.65
CA PHE A 613 27.71 -5.83 21.28
C PHE A 613 28.64 -5.74 22.49
N VAL A 614 28.15 -5.13 23.59
CA VAL A 614 28.87 -5.07 24.87
C VAL A 614 29.08 -6.47 25.44
N SER A 615 28.08 -7.37 25.33
CA SER A 615 28.18 -8.73 25.86
C SER A 615 29.18 -9.65 25.11
N GLY A 616 29.72 -9.23 23.97
CA GLY A 616 30.79 -9.97 23.27
C GLY A 616 32.21 -9.56 23.69
N ILE A 617 32.41 -8.27 23.99
CA ILE A 617 33.73 -7.68 24.26
C ILE A 617 34.25 -8.05 25.67
N TYR A 618 33.34 -8.19 26.64
CA TYR A 618 33.72 -8.31 28.05
C TYR A 618 33.69 -9.74 28.61
N THR A 619 33.28 -10.77 27.84
CA THR A 619 33.02 -12.14 28.34
C THR A 619 34.22 -12.76 29.03
N ASN A 620 35.32 -12.90 28.29
CA ASN A 620 36.52 -13.57 28.77
C ASN A 620 37.25 -12.73 29.81
N ASN A 621 37.15 -11.40 29.71
CA ASN A 621 37.74 -10.47 30.68
C ASN A 621 37.00 -10.49 32.02
N ILE A 622 35.66 -10.46 32.03
CA ILE A 622 34.84 -10.56 33.23
C ILE A 622 34.98 -11.95 33.86
N ALA A 623 34.89 -13.05 33.11
CA ALA A 623 35.11 -14.38 33.65
C ALA A 623 36.51 -14.54 34.28
N THR A 624 37.55 -13.99 33.64
CA THR A 624 38.92 -13.98 34.19
C THR A 624 39.05 -13.08 35.44
N TYR A 625 38.31 -11.96 35.50
CA TYR A 625 38.32 -11.04 36.64
C TYR A 625 37.57 -11.64 37.85
N ILE A 626 36.44 -12.30 37.63
CA ILE A 626 35.66 -13.03 38.65
C ILE A 626 36.42 -14.30 39.12
N ALA A 627 37.22 -14.94 38.26
CA ALA A 627 38.14 -15.99 38.69
C ALA A 627 39.32 -15.45 39.53
N LYS A 628 39.83 -14.26 39.18
CA LYS A 628 40.93 -13.60 39.91
C LYS A 628 40.52 -13.01 41.25
N HIS A 629 39.24 -12.70 41.43
CA HIS A 629 38.73 -12.53 42.78
C HIS A 629 37.24 -13.00 42.92
N PRO A 630 36.89 -13.83 43.93
CA PRO A 630 35.78 -14.81 43.80
C PRO A 630 34.46 -14.48 44.51
N SER A 631 34.43 -13.54 45.45
CA SER A 631 33.29 -13.31 46.37
C SER A 631 31.99 -12.74 45.74
N LEU A 632 31.88 -12.79 44.41
CA LEU A 632 30.91 -12.10 43.54
C LEU A 632 29.83 -12.99 43.00
N ASN A 633 30.11 -14.29 43.01
CA ASN A 633 29.12 -15.33 42.86
C ASN A 633 27.98 -15.17 43.90
N ASN A 634 28.13 -14.29 44.90
CA ASN A 634 27.10 -13.85 45.85
C ASN A 634 26.06 -12.85 45.29
N TYR A 635 26.36 -12.12 44.21
CA TYR A 635 25.48 -11.09 43.60
C TYR A 635 25.22 -11.37 42.13
N PHE A 636 26.18 -12.02 41.49
CA PHE A 636 26.28 -12.23 40.07
C PHE A 636 26.64 -13.69 39.82
N THR A 637 25.68 -14.52 39.47
CA THR A 637 25.99 -15.84 38.89
C THR A 637 26.42 -15.59 37.44
N VAL A 638 27.59 -16.10 37.02
CA VAL A 638 28.01 -16.01 35.60
C VAL A 638 27.93 -17.39 34.96
N ASN A 639 27.00 -17.55 34.03
CA ASN A 639 26.97 -18.70 33.12
C ASN A 639 27.34 -18.23 31.70
N THR A 640 28.20 -19.00 31.02
CA THR A 640 28.85 -18.61 29.76
C THR A 640 28.43 -19.45 28.55
N GLU A 641 27.53 -20.44 28.72
CA GLU A 641 27.16 -21.38 27.65
C GLU A 641 26.29 -20.75 26.52
N SER A 642 25.84 -19.49 26.65
CA SER A 642 25.05 -18.80 25.60
C SER A 642 25.26 -17.26 25.55
N GLY A 643 26.38 -16.76 26.06
CA GLY A 643 26.67 -15.32 26.23
C GLY A 643 26.83 -14.93 27.71
N ILE A 644 27.24 -13.69 28.01
CA ILE A 644 27.42 -13.22 29.40
C ILE A 644 26.05 -13.09 30.08
N ASN A 645 25.60 -14.12 30.79
CA ASN A 645 24.57 -13.96 31.80
C ASN A 645 25.22 -13.71 33.16
N VAL A 646 25.51 -12.44 33.45
CA VAL A 646 25.86 -11.92 34.79
C VAL A 646 24.54 -11.67 35.52
N GLN A 647 24.02 -12.70 36.17
CA GLN A 647 22.67 -12.71 36.70
C GLN A 647 22.61 -12.10 38.09
N LEU A 648 22.03 -10.90 38.18
CA LEU A 648 21.80 -10.20 39.44
C LEU A 648 20.63 -10.87 40.20
N ASN A 649 20.88 -11.38 41.40
CA ASN A 649 19.83 -12.00 42.22
C ASN A 649 18.73 -10.96 42.56
N LYS A 650 17.48 -11.31 42.22
CA LYS A 650 16.45 -10.32 41.82
C LYS A 650 15.56 -9.76 42.95
N ASP A 651 15.81 -10.15 44.20
CA ASP A 651 14.91 -9.91 45.34
C ASP A 651 14.61 -8.45 45.67
N SER A 652 15.49 -7.53 45.27
CA SER A 652 15.74 -6.36 46.12
C SER A 652 14.93 -5.09 45.85
N LEU A 653 14.24 -4.92 44.70
CA LEU A 653 13.66 -3.62 44.31
C LEU A 653 12.20 -3.66 43.79
N ASN A 654 11.87 -3.14 42.59
CA ASN A 654 10.68 -2.27 42.46
C ASN A 654 9.48 -2.70 41.58
N SER A 655 9.20 -4.00 41.36
CA SER A 655 8.09 -4.42 40.46
C SER A 655 6.66 -4.33 41.02
N LEU A 656 6.44 -3.79 42.23
CA LEU A 656 5.15 -3.88 42.93
C LEU A 656 4.15 -2.72 42.69
N SER A 657 4.58 -1.50 42.31
CA SER A 657 3.70 -0.32 42.42
C SER A 657 2.76 -0.09 41.23
N THR A 658 3.26 -0.19 39.99
CA THR A 658 2.58 0.37 38.81
C THR A 658 1.55 -0.54 38.12
N ALA A 659 1.34 -1.76 38.59
CA ALA A 659 0.36 -2.68 38.00
C ALA A 659 -1.12 -2.33 38.29
N PHE A 660 -1.39 -1.29 39.09
CA PHE A 660 -2.66 -1.17 39.82
C PHE A 660 -3.63 -0.06 39.35
N ASP A 661 -3.15 1.03 38.74
CA ASP A 661 -4.01 2.19 38.44
C ASP A 661 -4.75 2.08 37.10
N THR A 662 -5.91 1.40 37.14
CA THR A 662 -7.20 1.76 36.50
C THR A 662 -8.04 0.51 36.19
N ALA A 663 -9.27 0.45 36.76
CA ALA A 663 -10.51 -0.16 36.23
C ALA A 663 -11.52 -0.55 37.34
N GLN A 664 -12.19 0.40 37.99
CA GLN A 664 -13.41 0.11 38.78
C GLN A 664 -14.67 0.10 37.88
N SER A 665 -14.68 -0.71 36.82
CA SER A 665 -15.83 -0.77 35.88
C SER A 665 -15.88 -1.95 34.91
N LYS A 666 -15.02 -2.97 35.06
CA LYS A 666 -14.93 -4.07 34.08
C LYS A 666 -15.59 -5.37 34.56
N ASP A 667 -15.99 -6.18 33.59
CA ASP A 667 -16.52 -7.53 33.80
C ASP A 667 -15.57 -8.45 34.58
N TYR A 668 -16.17 -9.52 35.12
CA TYR A 668 -15.46 -10.57 35.86
C TYR A 668 -14.28 -11.16 35.08
N ALA A 669 -14.41 -11.32 33.75
CA ALA A 669 -13.37 -11.90 32.91
C ALA A 669 -12.10 -11.04 32.88
N THR A 670 -12.26 -9.71 32.78
CA THR A 670 -11.12 -8.79 32.78
C THR A 670 -10.47 -8.66 34.15
N ILE A 671 -11.26 -8.66 35.24
CA ILE A 671 -10.73 -8.64 36.61
C ILE A 671 -9.95 -9.94 36.87
N LYS A 672 -10.51 -11.09 36.51
CA LYS A 672 -9.86 -12.40 36.57
C LYS A 672 -8.54 -12.41 35.80
N ALA A 673 -8.53 -11.98 34.54
CA ALA A 673 -7.32 -11.96 33.71
C ALA A 673 -6.21 -11.07 34.30
N LYS A 674 -6.55 -9.92 34.93
CA LYS A 674 -5.57 -9.09 35.64
C LYS A 674 -5.00 -9.80 36.88
N LEU A 675 -5.85 -10.39 37.71
CA LEU A 675 -5.42 -11.12 38.91
C LEU A 675 -4.57 -12.37 38.55
N THR A 676 -4.91 -13.06 37.46
CA THR A 676 -4.10 -14.15 36.91
C THR A 676 -2.69 -13.68 36.50
N LYS A 677 -2.56 -12.52 35.82
CA LYS A 677 -1.23 -11.95 35.53
C LYS A 677 -0.43 -11.60 36.79
N VAL A 678 -1.07 -11.13 37.86
CA VAL A 678 -0.39 -10.88 39.14
C VAL A 678 0.06 -12.21 39.78
N GLN A 679 -0.77 -13.25 39.72
CA GLN A 679 -0.43 -14.59 40.18
C GLN A 679 0.78 -15.16 39.41
N GLU A 680 0.78 -15.05 38.08
CA GLU A 680 1.92 -15.46 37.22
C GLU A 680 3.22 -14.73 37.60
N GLN A 681 3.15 -13.45 37.98
CA GLN A 681 4.32 -12.70 38.45
C GLN A 681 4.78 -13.12 39.86
N ILE A 682 3.86 -13.51 40.76
CA ILE A 682 4.22 -14.10 42.06
C ILE A 682 4.91 -15.44 41.84
N ASP A 683 4.35 -16.30 40.99
CA ASP A 683 4.90 -17.63 40.69
C ASP A 683 6.29 -17.56 40.02
N LEU A 684 6.46 -16.67 39.05
CA LEU A 684 7.74 -16.44 38.36
C LEU A 684 8.85 -15.96 39.31
N HIS A 685 8.51 -15.20 40.35
CA HIS A 685 9.50 -14.56 41.22
C HIS A 685 9.64 -15.21 42.61
N SER A 686 8.76 -16.13 43.01
CA SER A 686 8.71 -16.60 44.40
C SER A 686 9.90 -17.43 44.86
N SER A 687 10.60 -18.13 43.98
CA SER A 687 11.78 -18.91 44.36
C SER A 687 12.98 -18.00 44.70
N TYR A 688 12.99 -16.80 44.12
CA TYR A 688 13.97 -15.76 44.38
C TYR A 688 13.57 -15.01 45.67
N ILE A 689 12.46 -14.25 45.61
CA ILE A 689 12.04 -13.33 46.69
C ILE A 689 11.74 -14.10 47.98
N LYS A 690 12.50 -13.82 49.05
CA LYS A 690 12.30 -14.41 50.38
C LYS A 690 11.95 -13.39 51.46
N VAL A 691 10.94 -13.70 52.27
CA VAL A 691 10.58 -12.94 53.48
C VAL A 691 10.97 -13.80 54.69
N ASP A 692 11.84 -13.25 55.55
CA ASP A 692 12.44 -13.95 56.70
C ASP A 692 13.03 -15.34 56.34
N GLY A 693 13.64 -15.43 55.15
CA GLY A 693 14.27 -16.64 54.61
C GLY A 693 13.32 -17.62 53.92
N VAL A 694 12.01 -17.36 53.95
CA VAL A 694 10.96 -18.22 53.36
C VAL A 694 10.54 -17.66 51.99
N PRO A 695 10.44 -18.49 50.92
CA PRO A 695 9.95 -18.07 49.59
C PRO A 695 8.62 -17.30 49.68
N VAL A 696 8.45 -16.20 48.93
CA VAL A 696 7.33 -15.27 49.16
C VAL A 696 5.96 -15.93 49.03
N LYS A 697 5.76 -16.87 48.11
CA LYS A 697 4.52 -17.67 47.99
C LYS A 697 4.28 -18.55 49.22
N GLU A 698 5.31 -19.25 49.70
CA GLU A 698 5.21 -20.07 50.91
C GLU A 698 4.95 -19.19 52.15
N PHE A 699 5.55 -18.00 52.23
CA PHE A 699 5.28 -17.01 53.27
C PHE A 699 3.83 -16.49 53.18
N LEU A 700 3.33 -16.18 51.99
CA LEU A 700 1.95 -15.77 51.73
C LEU A 700 0.95 -16.87 52.12
N GLY A 701 1.29 -18.15 51.92
CA GLY A 701 0.48 -19.29 52.36
C GLY A 701 0.33 -19.41 53.88
N ARG A 702 1.24 -18.80 54.66
CA ARG A 702 1.19 -18.74 56.13
C ARG A 702 0.31 -17.60 56.67
N LEU A 703 -0.31 -16.79 55.80
CA LEU A 703 -1.30 -15.75 56.18
C LEU A 703 -2.61 -16.41 56.67
N ASN A 704 -2.57 -17.05 57.84
CA ASN A 704 -3.52 -18.05 58.37
C ASN A 704 -5.03 -17.69 58.37
N TYR A 705 -5.41 -16.45 58.08
CA TYR A 705 -6.81 -15.98 58.04
C TYR A 705 -7.10 -14.99 56.90
N SER A 706 -6.34 -15.04 55.80
CA SER A 706 -6.58 -14.15 54.65
C SER A 706 -7.68 -14.71 53.71
N PRO A 707 -8.83 -14.03 53.53
CA PRO A 707 -9.82 -14.44 52.51
C PRO A 707 -9.33 -14.20 51.07
N TYR A 708 -8.14 -13.62 50.90
CA TYR A 708 -7.60 -13.16 49.62
C TYR A 708 -6.49 -14.06 49.07
N ILE A 709 -5.88 -14.88 49.93
CA ILE A 709 -4.72 -15.73 49.64
C ILE A 709 -5.03 -17.14 50.14
N THR A 710 -4.76 -18.16 49.33
CA THR A 710 -4.94 -19.58 49.71
C THR A 710 -3.81 -20.04 50.64
N THR A 711 -3.99 -21.19 51.29
CA THR A 711 -2.93 -21.84 52.10
C THR A 711 -1.67 -22.18 51.30
N ASN A 712 -1.76 -22.21 49.97
CA ASN A 712 -0.64 -22.47 49.06
C ASN A 712 0.06 -21.17 48.61
N GLY A 713 -0.39 -20.00 49.08
CA GLY A 713 0.15 -18.69 48.73
C GLY A 713 -0.43 -18.06 47.46
N ASP A 714 -1.40 -18.71 46.82
CA ASP A 714 -2.03 -18.20 45.60
C ASP A 714 -3.08 -17.14 45.91
N ILE A 715 -3.28 -16.17 45.02
CA ILE A 715 -4.42 -15.26 45.07
C ILE A 715 -5.71 -16.09 44.89
N ASN A 716 -6.68 -15.92 45.79
CA ASN A 716 -8.02 -16.46 45.58
C ASN A 716 -8.75 -15.62 44.52
N VAL A 717 -8.39 -15.85 43.25
CA VAL A 717 -8.86 -15.05 42.10
C VAL A 717 -10.37 -14.99 42.02
N TYR A 718 -11.08 -16.07 42.37
CA TYR A 718 -12.54 -16.12 42.39
C TYR A 718 -13.11 -15.15 43.42
N GLU A 719 -12.67 -15.25 44.68
CA GLU A 719 -13.18 -14.43 45.79
C GLU A 719 -12.84 -12.94 45.61
N VAL A 720 -11.61 -12.66 45.17
CA VAL A 720 -11.13 -11.28 44.97
C VAL A 720 -11.80 -10.65 43.74
N ALA A 721 -11.95 -11.36 42.62
CA ALA A 721 -12.66 -10.83 41.45
C ALA A 721 -14.14 -10.57 41.73
N THR A 722 -14.81 -11.47 42.48
CA THR A 722 -16.22 -11.32 42.85
C THR A 722 -16.42 -10.09 43.74
N ARG A 723 -15.62 -9.92 44.81
CA ARG A 723 -15.74 -8.74 45.68
C ARG A 723 -15.39 -7.42 45.00
N ILE A 724 -14.50 -7.43 44.00
CA ILE A 724 -14.20 -6.24 43.18
C ILE A 724 -15.36 -5.92 42.21
N LEU A 725 -15.96 -6.94 41.59
CA LEU A 725 -17.14 -6.78 40.73
C LEU A 725 -18.33 -6.22 41.49
N ASP A 726 -18.60 -6.77 42.68
CA ASP A 726 -19.70 -6.37 43.57
C ASP A 726 -19.38 -5.08 44.37
N LYS A 727 -18.22 -4.46 44.12
CA LYS A 727 -17.72 -3.23 44.76
C LYS A 727 -17.57 -3.29 46.29
N THR A 728 -17.63 -4.49 46.89
CA THR A 728 -17.39 -4.71 48.33
C THR A 728 -15.91 -4.72 48.69
N LEU A 729 -15.03 -4.72 47.69
CA LEU A 729 -13.58 -4.60 47.83
C LEU A 729 -13.04 -3.76 46.67
N THR A 730 -12.32 -2.67 46.94
CA THR A 730 -11.57 -1.98 45.87
C THR A 730 -10.17 -2.57 45.76
N TYR A 731 -9.51 -2.37 44.61
CA TYR A 731 -8.16 -2.89 44.38
C TYR A 731 -7.11 -2.24 45.31
N GLU A 732 -7.30 -0.97 45.68
CA GLU A 732 -6.50 -0.29 46.71
C GLU A 732 -6.74 -0.85 48.11
N ILE A 733 -7.99 -1.13 48.48
CA ILE A 733 -8.30 -1.76 49.78
C ILE A 733 -7.74 -3.19 49.82
N PHE A 734 -7.80 -3.94 48.72
CA PHE A 734 -7.16 -5.26 48.60
C PHE A 734 -5.64 -5.18 48.82
N LYS A 735 -4.94 -4.27 48.14
CA LYS A 735 -3.49 -4.02 48.35
C LYS A 735 -3.19 -3.69 49.80
N ASN A 736 -3.86 -2.69 50.36
CA ASN A 736 -3.59 -2.19 51.70
C ASN A 736 -3.87 -3.27 52.77
N ASN A 737 -4.97 -4.02 52.63
CA ASN A 737 -5.27 -5.14 53.52
C ASN A 737 -4.21 -6.25 53.45
N LEU A 738 -3.67 -6.55 52.26
CA LEU A 738 -2.60 -7.55 52.10
C LEU A 738 -1.29 -7.03 52.70
N LYS A 739 -0.92 -5.78 52.41
CA LYS A 739 0.26 -5.10 52.96
C LYS A 739 0.25 -5.10 54.50
N THR A 740 -0.82 -4.61 55.14
CA THR A 740 -0.92 -4.54 56.60
C THR A 740 -0.82 -5.92 57.27
N ARG A 741 -1.27 -7.00 56.59
CA ARG A 741 -1.15 -8.37 57.12
C ARG A 741 0.27 -8.93 57.02
N ILE A 742 0.97 -8.62 55.93
CA ILE A 742 2.39 -8.94 55.77
C ILE A 742 3.21 -8.18 56.84
N GLU A 743 2.93 -6.89 57.05
CA GLU A 743 3.55 -6.06 58.08
C GLU A 743 3.27 -6.58 59.50
N ALA A 744 2.04 -7.02 59.80
CA ALA A 744 1.66 -7.55 61.11
C ALA A 744 2.28 -8.92 61.45
N MET A 745 2.76 -9.67 60.45
CA MET A 745 3.48 -10.93 60.66
C MET A 745 5.01 -10.75 60.71
N TYR A 746 5.51 -9.53 60.57
CA TYR A 746 6.94 -9.23 60.47
C TYR A 746 7.59 -8.90 61.83
N ASN A 747 8.71 -9.56 62.18
CA ASN A 747 9.39 -9.30 63.45
C ASN A 747 10.39 -8.13 63.36
N THR A 748 9.91 -6.94 63.69
CA THR A 748 10.66 -5.67 63.70
C THR A 748 11.86 -5.63 64.66
N SER A 749 11.93 -6.53 65.65
CA SER A 749 13.04 -6.58 66.62
C SER A 749 14.34 -7.17 66.04
N SER A 750 14.27 -7.75 64.84
CA SER A 750 15.43 -8.36 64.17
C SER A 750 16.33 -7.30 63.52
N ALA A 751 17.65 -7.45 63.68
CA ALA A 751 18.65 -6.52 63.13
C ALA A 751 18.47 -6.26 61.63
N ALA A 752 18.74 -5.03 61.19
CA ALA A 752 18.63 -4.61 59.79
C ALA A 752 19.38 -5.58 58.86
N PRO A 753 18.85 -5.89 57.66
CA PRO A 753 19.48 -6.85 56.78
C PRO A 753 20.85 -6.30 56.39
N LYS A 754 21.90 -7.09 56.62
CA LYS A 754 23.29 -6.71 56.35
C LYS A 754 23.46 -6.57 54.84
N LEU A 755 23.44 -5.33 54.36
CA LEU A 755 23.79 -5.05 52.98
C LEU A 755 25.30 -5.21 52.82
N SER A 756 25.67 -5.75 51.69
CA SER A 756 27.05 -5.97 51.28
C SER A 756 27.09 -5.70 49.78
N ILE A 757 28.24 -5.32 49.24
CA ILE A 757 28.47 -5.25 47.79
C ILE A 757 29.61 -6.18 47.45
N SER A 758 29.55 -6.79 46.27
CA SER A 758 30.78 -7.26 45.64
C SER A 758 30.76 -7.19 44.12
N TYR A 759 31.90 -6.80 43.49
CA TYR A 759 32.08 -6.79 42.02
C TYR A 759 33.46 -7.28 41.46
N ALA A 760 34.55 -7.34 42.25
CA ALA A 760 35.86 -7.87 41.81
C ALA A 760 36.54 -8.76 42.88
N GLY A 761 35.95 -9.92 43.22
CA GLY A 761 35.98 -10.66 44.52
C GLY A 761 36.23 -9.89 45.80
N PHE A 762 35.96 -8.61 45.69
CA PHE A 762 35.86 -7.63 46.72
C PHE A 762 34.46 -7.77 47.26
N SER A 763 34.24 -8.54 48.33
CA SER A 763 33.00 -8.47 49.11
C SER A 763 33.28 -7.70 50.37
N LYS A 764 32.55 -6.60 50.54
CA LYS A 764 32.56 -5.80 51.76
C LYS A 764 31.12 -5.65 52.22
N GLU A 765 30.92 -5.80 53.52
CA GLU A 765 29.69 -5.35 54.15
C GLU A 765 29.60 -3.83 53.96
N ILE A 766 28.50 -3.36 53.36
CA ILE A 766 28.26 -1.94 53.16
C ILE A 766 27.92 -1.40 54.53
N THR A 767 28.79 -0.56 55.08
CA THR A 767 28.55 0.05 56.39
C THR A 767 27.63 1.26 56.28
N LYS A 768 27.66 2.01 55.16
CA LYS A 768 26.84 3.21 54.96
C LYS A 768 26.63 3.51 53.47
N ILE A 769 25.50 4.11 53.11
CA ILE A 769 25.24 4.70 51.79
C ILE A 769 24.72 6.11 51.99
N SER A 770 25.14 7.06 51.16
CA SER A 770 24.60 8.42 51.12
C SER A 770 24.35 8.91 49.70
N LYS A 771 23.18 9.50 49.43
CA LYS A 771 22.86 10.18 48.17
C LYS A 771 23.11 11.68 48.31
N ASP A 772 23.93 12.24 47.43
CA ASP A 772 24.33 13.65 47.36
C ASP A 772 24.72 14.21 48.75
N GLY A 773 25.44 13.37 49.52
CA GLY A 773 25.89 13.65 50.90
C GLY A 773 24.94 13.20 52.03
N LYS A 774 23.64 13.01 51.77
CA LYS A 774 22.64 12.60 52.79
C LYS A 774 22.62 11.08 52.97
N VAL A 775 22.79 10.59 54.21
CA VAL A 775 22.79 9.15 54.52
C VAL A 775 21.41 8.52 54.28
N ILE A 776 21.37 7.43 53.52
CA ILE A 776 20.15 6.68 53.15
C ILE A 776 20.11 5.27 53.76
N TYR A 777 21.29 4.70 54.07
CA TYR A 777 21.45 3.42 54.76
C TYR A 777 22.71 3.48 55.64
N ASN A 778 22.68 2.85 56.82
CA ASN A 778 23.84 2.68 57.70
C ASN A 778 23.61 1.48 58.63
N THR A 779 24.57 0.55 58.71
CA THR A 779 24.49 -0.64 59.58
C THR A 779 24.52 -0.31 61.07
N SER A 780 24.96 0.89 61.45
CA SER A 780 24.90 1.38 62.83
C SER A 780 23.56 2.04 63.21
N LEU A 781 22.57 2.07 62.30
CA LEU A 781 21.21 2.57 62.57
C LEU A 781 20.21 1.41 62.69
N SER A 782 19.09 1.65 63.39
CA SER A 782 18.01 0.67 63.50
C SER A 782 17.38 0.36 62.13
N ARG A 783 16.72 -0.80 62.02
CA ARG A 783 16.02 -1.22 60.78
C ARG A 783 14.96 -0.20 60.38
N GLU A 784 14.21 0.32 61.35
CA GLU A 784 13.23 1.38 61.18
C GLU A 784 13.87 2.68 60.66
N ALA A 785 14.94 3.17 61.29
CA ALA A 785 15.62 4.40 60.85
C ALA A 785 16.20 4.27 59.44
N ASN A 786 16.71 3.09 59.05
CA ASN A 786 17.15 2.82 57.68
C ASN A 786 15.99 2.83 56.68
N ILE A 787 14.84 2.24 57.03
CA ILE A 787 13.62 2.27 56.19
C ILE A 787 13.11 3.70 56.04
N THR A 788 13.01 4.47 57.12
CA THR A 788 12.59 5.88 57.09
C THR A 788 13.52 6.75 56.24
N ASN A 789 14.84 6.53 56.30
CA ASN A 789 15.80 7.26 55.46
C ASN A 789 15.67 6.90 53.97
N LEU A 790 15.32 5.65 53.64
CA LEU A 790 15.08 5.22 52.27
C LEU A 790 13.76 5.78 51.70
N LEU A 791 12.70 5.80 52.51
CA LEU A 791 11.38 6.35 52.13
C LEU A 791 11.42 7.88 51.96
N ASN A 792 12.17 8.58 52.81
CA ASN A 792 12.39 10.04 52.74
C ASN A 792 13.31 10.48 51.59
N LEU A 793 13.62 9.59 50.63
CA LEU A 793 14.33 9.91 49.39
C LEU A 793 13.38 10.45 48.30
N GLY A 794 12.10 10.08 48.36
CA GLY A 794 11.11 10.35 47.30
C GLY A 794 11.40 9.59 46.00
N ASP A 795 10.56 9.83 44.99
CA ASP A 795 10.60 9.09 43.70
C ASP A 795 11.78 9.48 42.79
N SER A 796 12.53 10.53 43.12
CA SER A 796 13.67 10.99 42.33
C SER A 796 14.91 10.11 42.56
N THR A 797 15.14 9.16 41.66
CA THR A 797 16.34 8.30 41.63
C THR A 797 17.62 8.96 41.10
N PRO A 798 17.62 9.98 40.21
CA PRO A 798 18.86 10.65 39.77
C PRO A 798 19.62 11.36 40.90
N GLY A 799 20.94 11.29 40.89
CA GLY A 799 21.83 11.88 41.91
C GLY A 799 23.12 11.07 42.13
N THR A 800 23.97 11.53 43.05
CA THR A 800 25.32 10.98 43.27
C THR A 800 25.40 10.18 44.57
N TYR A 801 25.47 8.85 44.46
CA TYR A 801 25.43 7.93 45.60
C TYR A 801 26.83 7.50 46.04
N THR A 802 27.26 7.90 47.23
CA THR A 802 28.49 7.44 47.89
C THR A 802 28.20 6.21 48.75
N VAL A 803 28.88 5.09 48.48
CA VAL A 803 28.74 3.82 49.21
C VAL A 803 30.03 3.56 49.99
N TYR A 804 29.91 3.33 51.30
CA TYR A 804 31.00 3.12 52.24
C TYR A 804 31.03 1.65 52.71
N CYS A 805 32.24 1.11 52.80
CA CYS A 805 32.54 -0.31 53.02
C CYS A 805 33.62 -0.42 54.11
N GLY A 806 33.27 0.05 55.31
CA GLY A 806 34.24 0.35 56.37
C GLY A 806 34.78 1.78 56.22
N MET A 807 36.11 1.92 56.13
CA MET A 807 36.77 3.21 55.84
C MET A 807 36.82 3.54 54.34
N ASP A 808 36.74 2.52 53.48
CA ASP A 808 36.78 2.67 52.02
C ASP A 808 35.41 3.13 51.49
N PHE A 809 35.39 3.94 50.42
CA PHE A 809 34.14 4.31 49.75
C PHE A 809 34.31 4.52 48.25
N PHE A 810 33.21 4.46 47.51
CA PHE A 810 33.13 4.77 46.08
C PHE A 810 31.86 5.56 45.77
N THR A 811 31.79 6.17 44.59
CA THR A 811 30.70 7.08 44.20
C THR A 811 30.08 6.67 42.87
N VAL A 812 28.75 6.64 42.80
CA VAL A 812 27.96 6.21 41.64
C VAL A 812 27.01 7.34 41.26
N LYS A 813 27.20 7.93 40.07
CA LYS A 813 26.34 9.03 39.59
C LYS A 813 25.22 8.47 38.73
N VAL A 814 24.01 8.47 39.25
CA VAL A 814 22.77 8.08 38.54
C VAL A 814 22.25 9.32 37.83
N LEU A 815 22.18 9.27 36.49
CA LEU A 815 21.69 10.38 35.68
C LEU A 815 20.17 10.28 35.47
N ALA A 816 19.53 11.43 35.29
CA ALA A 816 18.13 11.49 34.86
C ALA A 816 18.01 11.11 33.39
N LYS A 817 16.97 10.34 33.07
CA LYS A 817 16.37 10.28 31.74
C LYS A 817 15.03 11.01 31.81
#